data_AF-A0A4R6H7G5-F1
#
_entry.id   AF-A0A4R6H7G5-F1
#
_cell.length_a   1.000
_cell.length_b   1.000
_cell.length_c   1.000
_cell.angle_alpha   90.00
_cell.angle_beta   90.00
_cell.angle_gamma   90.00
#
_symmetry.space_group_name_H-M   'P 1'
#
loop_
_entity.id
_entity.type
_entity.pdbx_description
1 polymer ?
#
loop_
_entity_poly.entity_id
_entity_poly.type
_entity_poly.pdbx_seq_one_letter_code
_entity_poly.pdbx_strand_id
1 'polypeptide(L)'
;MTYDEKIDFLSTIMHKKTLDLIVGSLSEHNKAYRSSLLKLMCQFLPYLMERSTENDNAIERKVYLICSHICQAHTYSTAHARLMQLDVALGQASKLGLIKTTDSLKIKIYSEEEYFNYRKTLIPHEIKRKLSTSPRAGDVFLNVLKKCCTKEIAQRLVEHISSKKNPKHHRLPLSEFLPQIHSSSEHWYNNPDLIRGELSAFRDSLLDKYQRNTAYGLFQNLKNSFRVLIEHNLLPNETELPGNMKRGVATQRIRANNPIISKIDIYTNLPRRPHKNSHDFLDNLQKDISKNLSGLVSSAQKVVHGEYEKFLKKDEIINLSECREFLPHPHHLLKDNPGGKKRNGVSPFNPIRPLYFENTIAALDFYFDRLLVNTPLPKVPYLKKKPEHLPYLGLTSKTASAMQIIITEELGINPYSLYRVKINSDNRGKEYVQVTNEGTVRLRALKPRARKIQTKEAYGSLDELNRLAPHEIDAAACLRMALEMTAKIRKILSRNELWLCLTKDGATLPTPEAFQYQFNKICVEARLSHPSLPDATLKKIRTSKAILLYISSRGDVLKTASYLGNSVKTTLDRYIPPQLTELIYRVKIRSFQNMLLILASDADNEKSIAKALGISSERLENMAEALFNNPDMGGVLFDSMSKKEKGTEDEKKVYFKVSEKNIAIALKYAKKGKDDELKEKCQTAIAKISEGSILFKQMLRKAHIAIQEEPKGEQK
;
A
#
# COMPACT_ATOMS: atom_id res chain seq x y z
N MET A 1 7.19 -29.11 14.52
CA MET A 1 8.46 -28.61 13.95
C MET A 1 8.43 -27.09 13.83
N THR A 2 8.67 -26.43 14.95
CA THR A 2 9.15 -25.04 15.05
C THR A 2 10.50 -24.89 14.34
N TYR A 3 11.03 -23.66 14.23
CA TYR A 3 12.31 -23.44 13.56
C TYR A 3 13.46 -24.17 14.28
N ASP A 4 13.47 -24.10 15.61
CA ASP A 4 14.50 -24.71 16.45
C ASP A 4 14.38 -26.25 16.44
N GLU A 5 13.15 -26.79 16.52
CA GLU A 5 12.90 -28.24 16.38
C GLU A 5 13.41 -28.82 15.04
N LYS A 6 13.40 -28.04 13.96
CA LYS A 6 13.92 -28.48 12.65
C LYS A 6 15.44 -28.53 12.64
N ILE A 7 16.08 -27.56 13.29
CA ILE A 7 17.54 -27.51 13.42
C ILE A 7 17.99 -28.68 14.30
N ASP A 8 17.34 -28.89 15.44
CA ASP A 8 17.66 -30.01 16.33
C ASP A 8 17.49 -31.36 15.62
N PHE A 9 16.41 -31.56 14.86
CA PHE A 9 16.22 -32.78 14.06
C PHE A 9 17.28 -32.96 12.97
N LEU A 10 17.71 -31.89 12.31
CA LEU A 10 18.79 -31.99 11.30
C LEU A 10 20.14 -32.24 11.97
N SER A 11 20.35 -31.80 13.21
CA SER A 11 21.59 -32.02 13.97
C SER A 11 21.79 -33.48 14.39
N THR A 12 20.73 -34.30 14.41
CA THR A 12 20.84 -35.75 14.64
C THR A 12 21.22 -36.53 13.39
N ILE A 13 21.07 -35.93 12.21
CA ILE A 13 21.35 -36.52 10.90
C ILE A 13 22.67 -35.99 10.32
N MET A 14 23.03 -34.75 10.65
CA MET A 14 24.21 -34.04 10.14
C MET A 14 25.08 -33.52 11.28
N HIS A 15 26.40 -33.47 11.06
CA HIS A 15 27.33 -32.88 12.01
C HIS A 15 27.01 -31.40 12.29
N LYS A 16 27.04 -31.00 13.57
CA LYS A 16 26.63 -29.66 14.06
C LYS A 16 27.30 -28.50 13.31
N LYS A 17 28.61 -28.57 13.08
CA LYS A 17 29.36 -27.54 12.32
C LYS A 17 28.84 -27.34 10.87
N THR A 18 28.34 -28.39 10.23
CA THR A 18 27.79 -28.31 8.87
C THR A 18 26.42 -27.65 8.87
N LEU A 19 25.59 -28.02 9.84
CA LEU A 19 24.28 -27.39 10.02
C LEU A 19 24.44 -25.91 10.31
N ASP A 20 25.42 -25.52 11.14
CA ASP A 20 25.74 -24.12 11.43
C ASP A 20 26.20 -23.35 10.19
N LEU A 21 26.97 -23.97 9.29
CA LEU A 21 27.40 -23.36 8.03
C LEU A 21 26.25 -23.19 7.02
N ILE A 22 25.35 -24.18 6.91
CA ILE A 22 24.16 -24.09 6.05
C ILE A 22 23.18 -23.06 6.63
N VAL A 23 22.93 -23.08 7.94
CA VAL A 23 22.07 -22.08 8.60
C VAL A 23 22.70 -20.68 8.50
N GLY A 24 24.04 -20.59 8.58
CA GLY A 24 24.82 -19.39 8.38
C GLY A 24 24.71 -18.83 6.96
N SER A 25 24.87 -19.64 5.92
CA SER A 25 24.66 -19.21 4.52
C SER A 25 23.21 -18.81 4.25
N LEU A 26 22.26 -19.42 4.96
CA LEU A 26 20.84 -19.08 4.89
C LEU A 26 20.50 -17.76 5.59
N SER A 27 21.40 -17.20 6.41
CA SER A 27 21.19 -15.95 7.14
C SER A 27 21.06 -14.70 6.26
N GLU A 28 21.40 -14.81 4.98
CA GLU A 28 21.25 -13.74 3.98
C GLU A 28 19.88 -13.79 3.25
N HIS A 29 19.18 -14.93 3.31
CA HIS A 29 17.90 -15.12 2.64
C HIS A 29 16.72 -14.72 3.53
N ASN A 30 15.54 -14.46 2.96
CA ASN A 30 14.36 -14.07 3.75
C ASN A 30 13.81 -15.23 4.62
N LYS A 31 13.10 -14.90 5.71
CA LYS A 31 12.57 -15.86 6.69
C LYS A 31 11.70 -16.97 6.07
N ALA A 32 10.94 -16.65 5.02
CA ALA A 32 10.08 -17.60 4.33
C ALA A 32 10.89 -18.65 3.56
N TYR A 33 11.96 -18.23 2.87
CA TYR A 33 12.88 -19.09 2.15
C TYR A 33 13.60 -20.05 3.10
N ARG A 34 14.16 -19.53 4.22
CA ARG A 34 14.83 -20.36 5.24
C ARG A 34 13.92 -21.46 5.78
N SER A 35 12.69 -21.10 6.15
CA SER A 35 11.72 -22.04 6.71
C SER A 35 11.25 -23.09 5.70
N SER A 36 11.14 -22.70 4.41
CA SER A 36 10.81 -23.59 3.29
C SER A 36 11.93 -24.60 3.05
N LEU A 37 13.18 -24.13 2.98
CA LEU A 37 14.33 -24.98 2.72
C LEU A 37 14.59 -25.96 3.85
N LEU A 38 14.58 -25.50 5.10
CA LEU A 38 14.70 -26.38 6.27
C LEU A 38 13.62 -27.47 6.28
N LYS A 39 12.39 -27.12 5.85
CA LYS A 39 11.31 -28.11 5.73
C LYS A 39 11.60 -29.16 4.65
N LEU A 40 12.16 -28.77 3.50
CA LEU A 40 12.57 -29.70 2.45
C LEU A 40 13.72 -30.60 2.91
N MET A 41 14.71 -30.04 3.61
CA MET A 41 15.83 -30.80 4.17
C MET A 41 15.35 -31.83 5.20
N CYS A 42 14.54 -31.43 6.20
CA CYS A 42 13.97 -32.38 7.16
C CYS A 42 13.14 -33.48 6.48
N GLN A 43 12.57 -33.20 5.31
CA GLN A 43 11.73 -34.14 4.58
C GLN A 43 12.51 -35.17 3.77
N PHE A 44 13.56 -34.75 3.07
CA PHE A 44 14.20 -35.58 2.04
C PHE A 44 15.59 -36.08 2.43
N LEU A 45 16.30 -35.35 3.29
CA LEU A 45 17.65 -35.73 3.72
C LEU A 45 17.72 -37.07 4.48
N PRO A 46 16.78 -37.42 5.38
CA PRO A 46 16.82 -38.71 6.07
C PRO A 46 16.80 -39.91 5.10
N TYR A 47 16.03 -39.82 4.02
CA TYR A 47 15.93 -40.88 3.01
C TYR A 47 17.18 -40.94 2.11
N LEU A 48 17.74 -39.76 1.76
CA LEU A 48 19.00 -39.68 1.02
C LEU A 48 20.16 -40.29 1.79
N MET A 49 20.23 -40.04 3.10
CA MET A 49 21.35 -40.46 3.96
C MET A 49 21.19 -41.86 4.57
N GLU A 50 20.07 -42.54 4.34
CA GLU A 50 19.88 -43.95 4.75
C GLU A 50 20.97 -44.81 4.09
N ARG A 51 21.84 -45.46 4.89
CA ARG A 51 22.97 -46.26 4.41
C ARG A 51 22.50 -47.25 3.34
N SER A 52 23.01 -47.09 2.12
CA SER A 52 22.76 -48.03 1.02
C SER A 52 24.00 -48.92 0.96
N THR A 53 23.82 -50.23 1.12
CA THR A 53 24.90 -51.23 1.07
C THR A 53 25.38 -51.52 -0.35
N GLU A 54 24.89 -50.81 -1.36
CA GLU A 54 25.11 -51.12 -2.78
C GLU A 54 25.28 -49.83 -3.60
N ASN A 55 26.37 -49.79 -4.39
CA ASN A 55 26.76 -48.97 -5.56
C ASN A 55 26.15 -47.57 -5.83
N ASP A 56 26.92 -46.70 -6.49
CA ASP A 56 26.56 -45.32 -6.91
C ASP A 56 25.15 -45.15 -7.55
N ASN A 57 24.63 -46.18 -8.23
CA ASN A 57 23.27 -46.24 -8.80
C ASN A 57 22.13 -46.12 -7.76
N ALA A 58 22.38 -46.42 -6.49
CA ALA A 58 21.36 -46.34 -5.44
C ALA A 58 20.99 -44.89 -5.08
N ILE A 59 21.94 -43.96 -5.14
CA ILE A 59 21.71 -42.55 -4.80
C ILE A 59 20.91 -41.87 -5.91
N GLU A 60 21.24 -42.13 -7.17
CA GLU A 60 20.49 -41.63 -8.33
C GLU A 60 19.03 -42.09 -8.30
N ARG A 61 18.79 -43.36 -7.95
CA ARG A 61 17.44 -43.89 -7.80
C ARG A 61 16.66 -43.19 -6.68
N LYS A 62 17.30 -42.90 -5.53
CA LYS A 62 16.67 -42.15 -4.43
C LYS A 62 16.33 -40.71 -4.84
N VAL A 63 17.23 -40.06 -5.56
CA VAL A 63 17.04 -38.70 -6.10
C VAL A 63 15.88 -38.68 -7.10
N TYR A 64 15.84 -39.66 -8.02
CA TYR A 64 14.77 -39.83 -8.98
C TYR A 64 13.40 -40.00 -8.29
N LEU A 65 13.34 -40.77 -7.20
CA LEU A 65 12.11 -40.95 -6.40
C LEU A 65 11.70 -39.69 -5.63
N ILE A 66 12.67 -38.89 -5.16
CA ILE A 66 12.40 -37.57 -4.54
C ILE A 66 11.84 -36.59 -5.58
N CYS A 67 12.45 -36.51 -6.76
CA CYS A 67 11.95 -35.70 -7.89
C CYS A 67 10.52 -36.11 -8.25
N SER A 68 10.27 -37.41 -8.39
CA SER A 68 8.94 -37.97 -8.65
C SER A 68 7.93 -37.58 -7.57
N HIS A 69 8.31 -37.67 -6.29
CA HIS A 69 7.44 -37.32 -5.17
C HIS A 69 7.07 -35.83 -5.14
N ILE A 70 8.05 -34.95 -5.40
CA ILE A 70 7.83 -33.51 -5.48
C ILE A 70 6.92 -33.16 -6.68
N CYS A 71 7.12 -33.80 -7.84
CA CYS A 71 6.30 -33.61 -9.04
C CYS A 71 4.87 -34.11 -8.88
N GLN A 72 4.65 -35.20 -8.13
CA GLN A 72 3.31 -35.68 -7.78
C GLN A 72 2.56 -34.76 -6.80
N ALA A 73 3.29 -34.08 -5.92
CA ALA A 73 2.70 -33.25 -4.88
C ALA A 73 2.42 -31.79 -5.29
N HIS A 74 3.07 -31.30 -6.34
CA HIS A 74 3.10 -29.87 -6.68
C HIS A 74 2.90 -29.58 -8.17
N THR A 75 2.43 -28.38 -8.51
CA THR A 75 2.38 -27.88 -9.89
C THR A 75 3.80 -27.68 -10.45
N TYR A 76 3.96 -27.67 -11.78
CA TYR A 76 5.25 -27.49 -12.45
C TYR A 76 6.10 -26.36 -11.86
N SER A 77 5.56 -25.13 -11.82
CA SER A 77 6.24 -23.96 -11.26
C SER A 77 6.68 -24.16 -9.80
N THR A 78 5.83 -24.80 -8.98
CA THR A 78 6.13 -25.04 -7.56
C THR A 78 7.14 -26.17 -7.37
N ALA A 79 7.06 -27.22 -8.19
CA ALA A 79 8.00 -28.33 -8.19
C ALA A 79 9.39 -27.88 -8.62
N HIS A 80 9.50 -27.14 -9.72
CA HIS A 80 10.74 -26.55 -10.22
C HIS A 80 11.42 -25.68 -9.14
N ALA A 81 10.67 -24.77 -8.51
CA ALA A 81 11.21 -23.92 -7.46
C ALA A 81 11.71 -24.71 -6.23
N ARG A 82 11.00 -25.77 -5.83
CA ARG A 82 11.39 -26.63 -4.69
C ARG A 82 12.60 -27.50 -4.99
N LEU A 83 12.70 -28.04 -6.20
CA LEU A 83 13.84 -28.84 -6.63
C LEU A 83 15.10 -27.99 -6.75
N MET A 84 15.00 -26.78 -7.31
CA MET A 84 16.10 -25.81 -7.32
C MET A 84 16.58 -25.43 -5.91
N GLN A 85 15.65 -25.27 -4.96
CA GLN A 85 16.02 -25.03 -3.55
C GLN A 85 16.79 -26.21 -2.95
N LEU A 86 16.34 -27.44 -3.22
CA LEU A 86 16.98 -28.65 -2.72
C LEU A 86 18.36 -28.88 -3.38
N ASP A 87 18.50 -28.62 -4.68
CA ASP A 87 19.73 -28.69 -5.46
C ASP A 87 20.83 -27.78 -4.89
N VAL A 88 20.47 -26.53 -4.55
CA VAL A 88 21.40 -25.58 -3.93
C VAL A 88 21.89 -26.08 -2.56
N ALA A 89 20.99 -26.61 -1.74
CA ALA A 89 21.35 -27.12 -0.42
C ALA A 89 22.24 -28.37 -0.49
N LEU A 90 21.94 -29.29 -1.41
CA LEU A 90 22.75 -30.50 -1.61
C LEU A 90 24.10 -30.18 -2.27
N GLY A 91 24.15 -29.20 -3.18
CA GLY A 91 25.41 -28.73 -3.76
C GLY A 91 26.34 -28.12 -2.71
N GLN A 92 25.79 -27.40 -1.72
CA GLN A 92 26.57 -26.92 -0.58
C GLN A 92 27.04 -28.07 0.32
N ALA A 93 26.19 -29.07 0.60
CA ALA A 93 26.56 -30.25 1.38
C ALA A 93 27.65 -31.10 0.68
N SER A 94 27.60 -31.20 -0.65
CA SER A 94 28.59 -31.92 -1.48
C SER A 94 29.95 -31.23 -1.48
N LYS A 95 30.00 -29.89 -1.64
CA LYS A 95 31.23 -29.10 -1.56
C LYS A 95 31.98 -29.24 -0.24
N LEU A 96 31.28 -29.62 0.83
CA LEU A 96 31.83 -29.84 2.17
C LEU A 96 32.24 -31.31 2.42
N GLY A 97 32.23 -32.17 1.40
CA GLY A 97 32.77 -33.54 1.46
C GLY A 97 31.87 -34.58 2.13
N LEU A 98 30.59 -34.28 2.33
CA LEU A 98 29.66 -35.12 3.11
C LEU A 98 28.89 -36.16 2.29
N ILE A 99 28.81 -35.95 0.97
CA ILE A 99 28.22 -36.88 0.02
C ILE A 99 29.32 -37.21 -0.99
N LYS A 100 29.80 -38.46 -0.99
CA LYS A 100 30.61 -38.97 -2.11
C LYS A 100 29.67 -39.20 -3.27
N THR A 101 29.57 -38.24 -4.16
CA THR A 101 28.87 -38.41 -5.44
C THR A 101 29.85 -38.12 -6.56
N THR A 102 30.13 -39.15 -7.33
CA THR A 102 30.53 -39.06 -8.73
C THR A 102 29.56 -38.08 -9.43
N ASP A 103 30.11 -36.97 -9.92
CA ASP A 103 29.47 -35.94 -10.74
C ASP A 103 28.04 -35.49 -10.42
N SER A 104 27.89 -34.46 -9.58
CA SER A 104 26.72 -33.55 -9.50
C SER A 104 25.33 -34.22 -9.57
N LEU A 105 24.76 -34.58 -8.41
CA LEU A 105 23.34 -34.95 -8.31
C LEU A 105 22.45 -33.81 -8.82
N LYS A 106 22.05 -33.87 -10.10
CA LYS A 106 21.20 -32.85 -10.73
C LYS A 106 19.76 -33.02 -10.26
N ILE A 107 19.35 -32.28 -9.24
CA ILE A 107 17.94 -32.23 -8.79
C ILE A 107 17.24 -31.09 -9.53
N LYS A 108 17.03 -31.27 -10.84
CA LYS A 108 16.39 -30.25 -11.70
C LYS A 108 15.38 -30.88 -12.64
N ILE A 109 14.42 -30.05 -13.02
CA ILE A 109 13.49 -30.33 -14.12
C ILE A 109 13.80 -29.31 -15.20
N TYR A 110 14.15 -29.76 -16.40
CA TYR A 110 14.53 -28.93 -17.53
C TYR A 110 13.35 -28.64 -18.46
N SER A 111 12.29 -29.46 -18.43
CA SER A 111 11.11 -29.29 -19.29
C SER A 111 9.80 -29.71 -18.61
N GLU A 112 8.66 -29.27 -19.16
CA GLU A 112 7.35 -29.75 -18.71
C GLU A 112 7.15 -31.26 -18.99
N GLU A 113 7.73 -31.78 -20.07
CA GLU A 113 7.70 -33.21 -20.40
C GLU A 113 8.38 -34.05 -19.31
N GLU A 114 9.55 -33.62 -18.85
CA GLU A 114 10.29 -34.28 -17.78
C GLU A 114 9.50 -34.24 -16.45
N TYR A 115 8.82 -33.13 -16.17
CA TYR A 115 7.88 -33.03 -15.04
C TYR A 115 6.73 -34.04 -15.13
N PHE A 116 6.10 -34.19 -16.30
CA PHE A 116 5.02 -35.16 -16.48
C PHE A 116 5.53 -36.59 -16.37
N ASN A 117 6.75 -36.88 -16.82
CA ASN A 117 7.39 -38.18 -16.65
C ASN A 117 7.60 -38.51 -15.17
N TYR A 118 8.23 -37.60 -14.41
CA TYR A 118 8.38 -37.74 -12.95
C TYR A 118 7.04 -37.90 -12.22
N ARG A 119 6.00 -37.20 -12.67
CA ARG A 119 4.67 -37.26 -12.07
C ARG A 119 3.99 -38.62 -12.27
N LYS A 120 4.22 -39.27 -13.41
CA LYS A 120 3.65 -40.59 -13.76
C LYS A 120 4.39 -41.76 -13.11
N THR A 121 5.62 -41.56 -12.64
CA THR A 121 6.43 -42.59 -11.98
C THR A 121 5.72 -43.21 -10.78
N LEU A 122 5.66 -44.55 -10.72
CA LEU A 122 5.11 -45.26 -9.56
C LEU A 122 6.11 -45.22 -8.40
N ILE A 123 5.71 -44.66 -7.25
CA ILE A 123 6.53 -44.64 -6.03
C ILE A 123 6.02 -45.73 -5.08
N PRO A 124 6.87 -46.71 -4.68
CA PRO A 124 6.48 -47.74 -3.72
C PRO A 124 5.93 -47.14 -2.42
N HIS A 125 4.86 -47.75 -1.87
CA HIS A 125 4.13 -47.21 -0.72
C HIS A 125 5.03 -46.99 0.51
N GLU A 126 5.98 -47.89 0.76
CA GLU A 126 6.94 -47.80 1.85
C GLU A 126 7.87 -46.58 1.73
N ILE A 127 8.36 -46.32 0.51
CA ILE A 127 9.20 -45.17 0.20
C ILE A 127 8.38 -43.87 0.26
N LYS A 128 7.15 -43.89 -0.26
CA LYS A 128 6.21 -42.76 -0.18
C LYS A 128 5.92 -42.38 1.28
N ARG A 129 5.82 -43.37 2.18
CA ARG A 129 5.69 -43.15 3.63
C ARG A 129 6.95 -42.52 4.22
N LYS A 130 8.15 -42.99 3.86
CA LYS A 130 9.44 -42.41 4.28
C LYS A 130 9.63 -40.96 3.80
N LEU A 131 9.18 -40.64 2.58
CA LEU A 131 9.27 -39.29 1.98
C LEU A 131 8.20 -38.30 2.49
N SER A 132 7.20 -38.78 3.23
CA SER A 132 6.08 -37.97 3.73
C SER A 132 6.28 -37.62 5.22
N THR A 133 7.08 -36.60 5.53
CA THR A 133 7.36 -36.19 6.93
C THR A 133 6.23 -35.43 7.62
N SER A 134 5.05 -35.32 7.01
CA SER A 134 3.83 -34.98 7.74
C SER A 134 2.65 -35.61 7.03
N PRO A 135 1.77 -36.35 7.72
CA PRO A 135 0.47 -36.71 7.16
C PRO A 135 -0.21 -35.44 6.63
N ARG A 136 -0.82 -35.49 5.44
CA ARG A 136 -1.45 -34.29 4.88
C ARG A 136 -2.51 -33.84 5.88
N ALA A 137 -2.74 -32.53 6.03
CA ALA A 137 -3.74 -32.02 6.97
C ALA A 137 -5.16 -32.60 6.72
N GLY A 138 -5.43 -33.11 5.52
CA GLY A 138 -6.63 -33.91 5.24
C GLY A 138 -6.59 -35.31 5.86
N ASP A 139 -5.47 -36.01 5.78
CA ASP A 139 -5.28 -37.35 6.32
C ASP A 139 -5.30 -37.33 7.86
N VAL A 140 -4.65 -36.33 8.48
CA VAL A 140 -4.73 -36.08 9.93
C VAL A 140 -6.18 -35.87 10.36
N PHE A 141 -6.91 -35.04 9.62
CA PHE A 141 -8.31 -34.74 9.91
C PHE A 141 -9.19 -36.00 9.81
N LEU A 142 -9.04 -36.79 8.74
CA LEU A 142 -9.79 -38.04 8.58
C LEU A 142 -9.45 -39.07 9.66
N ASN A 143 -8.18 -39.17 10.07
CA ASN A 143 -7.78 -40.07 11.14
C ASN A 143 -8.35 -39.63 12.50
N VAL A 144 -8.37 -38.34 12.79
CA VAL A 144 -9.00 -37.80 14.01
C VAL A 144 -10.50 -38.09 14.01
N LEU A 145 -11.19 -37.89 12.88
CA LEU A 145 -12.62 -38.22 12.80
C LEU A 145 -12.90 -39.70 13.02
N LYS A 146 -12.11 -40.59 12.40
CA LYS A 146 -12.24 -42.04 12.57
C LYS A 146 -12.03 -42.48 14.02
N LYS A 147 -11.15 -41.79 14.75
CA LYS A 147 -10.81 -42.13 16.14
C LYS A 147 -11.82 -41.54 17.13
N CYS A 148 -12.27 -40.31 16.91
CA CYS A 148 -12.97 -39.52 17.93
C CYS A 148 -14.49 -39.38 17.70
N CYS A 149 -15.03 -39.88 16.59
CA CYS A 149 -16.44 -39.69 16.21
C CYS A 149 -17.09 -40.99 15.70
N THR A 150 -18.42 -41.07 15.79
CA THR A 150 -19.20 -42.09 15.09
C THR A 150 -19.11 -41.90 13.57
N LYS A 151 -19.43 -42.95 12.79
CA LYS A 151 -19.39 -42.89 11.31
C LYS A 151 -20.28 -41.78 10.74
N GLU A 152 -21.46 -41.59 11.32
CA GLU A 152 -22.44 -40.58 10.90
C GLU A 152 -21.94 -39.15 11.16
N ILE A 153 -21.43 -38.87 12.36
CA ILE A 153 -20.84 -37.57 12.72
C ILE A 153 -19.62 -37.27 11.84
N ALA A 154 -18.73 -38.26 11.65
CA ALA A 154 -17.55 -38.12 10.82
C ALA A 154 -17.91 -37.78 9.36
N GLN A 155 -18.89 -38.49 8.78
CA GLN A 155 -19.36 -38.22 7.42
C GLN A 155 -19.93 -36.82 7.28
N ARG A 156 -20.80 -36.40 8.20
CA ARG A 156 -21.45 -35.07 8.14
C ARG A 156 -20.44 -33.93 8.23
N LEU A 157 -19.42 -34.06 9.08
CA LEU A 157 -18.33 -33.08 9.21
C LEU A 157 -17.49 -32.99 7.92
N VAL A 158 -17.20 -34.12 7.26
CA VAL A 158 -16.47 -34.14 5.98
C VAL A 158 -17.26 -33.41 4.89
N GLU A 159 -18.55 -33.68 4.76
CA GLU A 159 -19.44 -33.02 3.80
C GLU A 159 -19.52 -31.51 4.05
N HIS A 160 -19.72 -31.11 5.32
CA HIS A 160 -19.77 -29.71 5.71
C HIS A 160 -18.50 -28.95 5.32
N ILE A 161 -17.34 -29.52 5.60
CA ILE A 161 -16.05 -28.88 5.31
C ILE A 161 -15.76 -28.84 3.81
N SER A 162 -16.13 -29.89 3.08
CA SER A 162 -15.94 -29.99 1.63
C SER A 162 -16.77 -28.96 0.86
N SER A 163 -17.91 -28.55 1.41
CA SER A 163 -18.74 -27.45 0.86
C SER A 163 -18.11 -26.05 0.98
N LYS A 164 -17.04 -25.88 1.78
CA LYS A 164 -16.45 -24.56 2.05
C LYS A 164 -15.36 -24.20 1.05
N LYS A 165 -15.30 -22.92 0.68
CA LYS A 165 -14.30 -22.35 -0.25
C LYS A 165 -12.84 -22.62 0.16
N ASN A 166 -12.54 -22.67 1.47
CA ASN A 166 -11.20 -22.91 1.99
C ASN A 166 -11.21 -24.02 3.08
N PRO A 167 -11.29 -25.31 2.71
CA PRO A 167 -11.49 -26.42 3.65
C PRO A 167 -10.44 -26.49 4.78
N LYS A 168 -9.20 -26.09 4.49
CA LYS A 168 -8.08 -26.09 5.44
C LYS A 168 -8.36 -25.30 6.72
N HIS A 169 -9.08 -24.18 6.63
CA HIS A 169 -9.38 -23.33 7.80
C HIS A 169 -10.47 -23.91 8.71
N HIS A 170 -11.22 -24.90 8.23
CA HIS A 170 -12.26 -25.59 8.99
C HIS A 170 -11.75 -26.90 9.61
N ARG A 171 -10.77 -27.57 8.97
CA ARG A 171 -10.17 -28.81 9.50
C ARG A 171 -9.37 -28.59 10.78
N LEU A 172 -8.54 -27.55 10.82
CA LEU A 172 -7.64 -27.30 11.95
C LEU A 172 -8.34 -27.24 13.32
N PRO A 173 -9.38 -26.41 13.54
CA PRO A 173 -10.03 -26.32 14.85
C PRO A 173 -10.71 -27.63 15.26
N LEU A 174 -11.25 -28.41 14.31
CA LEU A 174 -11.83 -29.72 14.60
C LEU A 174 -10.76 -30.76 14.94
N SER A 175 -9.63 -30.76 14.24
CA SER A 175 -8.50 -31.64 14.53
C SER A 175 -7.87 -31.39 15.91
N GLU A 176 -7.95 -30.16 16.42
CA GLU A 176 -7.48 -29.82 17.77
C GLU A 176 -8.53 -30.12 18.85
N PHE A 177 -9.81 -29.83 18.59
CA PHE A 177 -10.88 -29.98 19.58
C PHE A 177 -11.38 -31.41 19.77
N LEU A 178 -11.55 -32.19 18.69
CA LEU A 178 -12.14 -33.54 18.78
C LEU A 178 -11.32 -34.50 19.65
N PRO A 179 -9.97 -34.50 19.63
CA PRO A 179 -9.19 -35.30 20.56
C PRO A 179 -9.37 -34.88 22.02
N GLN A 180 -9.55 -33.57 22.29
CA GLN A 180 -9.77 -33.05 23.64
C GLN A 180 -11.10 -33.57 24.21
N ILE A 181 -12.21 -33.34 23.50
CA ILE A 181 -13.53 -33.78 24.00
C ILE A 181 -13.65 -35.31 24.09
N HIS A 182 -13.03 -36.02 23.15
CA HIS A 182 -13.00 -37.49 23.17
C HIS A 182 -12.16 -38.05 24.33
N SER A 183 -11.09 -37.35 24.75
CA SER A 183 -10.34 -37.73 25.95
C SER A 183 -11.15 -37.54 27.25
N SER A 184 -12.10 -36.59 27.27
CA SER A 184 -13.00 -36.39 28.41
C SER A 184 -14.14 -37.41 28.44
N SER A 185 -14.64 -37.85 27.28
CA SER A 185 -15.62 -38.95 27.17
C SER A 185 -15.64 -39.56 25.78
N GLU A 186 -15.59 -40.89 25.70
CA GLU A 186 -15.69 -41.62 24.42
C GLU A 186 -17.06 -41.40 23.74
N HIS A 187 -18.12 -41.26 24.55
CA HIS A 187 -19.50 -41.00 24.12
C HIS A 187 -19.92 -39.53 24.29
N TRP A 188 -18.98 -38.60 24.09
CA TRP A 188 -19.21 -37.17 24.28
C TRP A 188 -20.42 -36.59 23.53
N TYR A 189 -20.78 -37.19 22.39
CA TYR A 189 -21.87 -36.74 21.52
C TYR A 189 -23.26 -36.87 22.15
N ASN A 190 -23.41 -37.63 23.25
CA ASN A 190 -24.67 -37.77 23.99
C ASN A 190 -24.80 -36.80 25.17
N ASN A 191 -23.76 -36.00 25.47
CA ASN A 191 -23.67 -35.20 26.70
C ASN A 191 -23.63 -33.69 26.40
N PRO A 192 -24.79 -33.00 26.39
CA PRO A 192 -24.88 -31.56 26.10
C PRO A 192 -23.99 -30.67 26.97
N ASP A 193 -23.94 -30.95 28.28
CA ASP A 193 -23.18 -30.15 29.24
C ASP A 193 -21.68 -30.33 29.09
N LEU A 194 -21.23 -31.55 28.77
CA LEU A 194 -19.83 -31.83 28.47
C LEU A 194 -19.38 -31.06 27.22
N ILE A 195 -20.20 -31.08 26.15
CA ILE A 195 -19.92 -30.32 24.92
C ILE A 195 -19.80 -28.82 25.23
N ARG A 196 -20.69 -28.28 26.05
CA ARG A 196 -20.69 -26.86 26.46
C ARG A 196 -19.44 -26.49 27.26
N GLY A 197 -19.08 -27.32 28.24
CA GLY A 197 -17.90 -27.13 29.08
C GLY A 197 -16.59 -27.17 28.28
N GLU A 198 -16.41 -28.22 27.48
CA GLU A 198 -15.20 -28.41 26.66
C GLU A 198 -15.07 -27.34 25.57
N LEU A 199 -16.17 -26.93 24.93
CA LEU A 199 -16.15 -25.82 23.97
C LEU A 199 -15.73 -24.51 24.64
N SER A 200 -16.12 -24.28 25.89
CA SER A 200 -15.74 -23.08 26.66
C SER A 200 -14.25 -23.13 27.04
N ALA A 201 -13.76 -24.27 27.53
CA ALA A 201 -12.34 -24.47 27.83
C ALA A 201 -11.46 -24.32 26.58
N PHE A 202 -11.89 -24.90 25.45
CA PHE A 202 -11.19 -24.76 24.18
C PHE A 202 -11.15 -23.29 23.72
N ARG A 203 -12.28 -22.58 23.80
CA ARG A 203 -12.35 -21.14 23.46
C ARG A 203 -11.31 -20.33 24.24
N ASP A 204 -11.20 -20.58 25.53
CA ASP A 204 -10.35 -19.79 26.41
C ASP A 204 -8.86 -20.12 26.17
N SER A 205 -8.53 -21.40 25.95
CA SER A 205 -7.15 -21.83 25.60
C SER A 205 -6.65 -21.34 24.22
N LEU A 206 -7.56 -20.97 23.30
CA LEU A 206 -7.17 -20.42 22.00
C LEU A 206 -6.45 -19.08 22.13
N LEU A 207 -6.69 -18.32 23.20
CA LEU A 207 -6.04 -17.02 23.42
C LEU A 207 -4.58 -17.15 23.84
N ASP A 208 -4.19 -18.29 24.41
CA ASP A 208 -2.79 -18.56 24.79
C ASP A 208 -1.92 -18.80 23.55
N LYS A 209 -2.51 -19.41 22.51
CA LYS A 209 -1.80 -19.83 21.29
C LYS A 209 -1.97 -18.86 20.12
N TYR A 210 -3.09 -18.16 20.06
CA TYR A 210 -3.48 -17.38 18.89
C TYR A 210 -3.98 -15.98 19.26
N GLN A 211 -3.66 -15.01 18.40
CA GLN A 211 -4.25 -13.67 18.51
C GLN A 211 -5.78 -13.73 18.41
N ARG A 212 -6.48 -12.88 19.18
CA ARG A 212 -7.95 -12.82 19.34
C ARG A 212 -8.77 -12.97 18.05
N ASN A 213 -8.36 -12.34 16.93
CA ASN A 213 -9.10 -12.45 15.66
C ASN A 213 -8.96 -13.83 15.01
N THR A 214 -7.79 -14.45 15.12
CA THR A 214 -7.55 -15.82 14.64
C THR A 214 -8.30 -16.80 15.54
N ALA A 215 -8.19 -16.65 16.86
CA ALA A 215 -8.95 -17.42 17.84
C ALA A 215 -10.47 -17.33 17.58
N TYR A 216 -11.00 -16.12 17.36
CA TYR A 216 -12.40 -15.88 17.01
C TYR A 216 -12.84 -16.66 15.77
N GLY A 217 -12.03 -16.61 14.69
CA GLY A 217 -12.33 -17.31 13.45
C GLY A 217 -12.27 -18.84 13.59
N LEU A 218 -11.28 -19.36 14.31
CA LEU A 218 -11.13 -20.79 14.59
C LEU A 218 -12.31 -21.31 15.42
N PHE A 219 -12.66 -20.61 16.50
CA PHE A 219 -13.80 -20.97 17.34
C PHE A 219 -15.13 -20.84 16.59
N GLN A 220 -15.30 -19.83 15.73
CA GLN A 220 -16.51 -19.69 14.92
C GLN A 220 -16.66 -20.85 13.93
N ASN A 221 -15.58 -21.30 13.32
CA ASN A 221 -15.60 -22.46 12.42
C ASN A 221 -15.97 -23.75 13.15
N LEU A 222 -15.46 -23.94 14.38
CA LEU A 222 -15.83 -25.06 15.24
C LEU A 222 -17.31 -25.00 15.60
N LYS A 223 -17.78 -23.85 16.09
CA LYS A 223 -19.18 -23.63 16.47
C LYS A 223 -20.14 -23.88 15.29
N ASN A 224 -19.81 -23.41 14.09
CA ASN A 224 -20.61 -23.67 12.89
C ASN A 224 -20.67 -25.17 12.54
N SER A 225 -19.60 -25.91 12.80
CA SER A 225 -19.56 -27.36 12.53
C SER A 225 -20.45 -28.12 13.52
N PHE A 226 -20.42 -27.76 14.80
CA PHE A 226 -21.29 -28.33 15.83
C PHE A 226 -22.76 -27.94 15.64
N ARG A 227 -23.04 -26.71 15.19
CA ARG A 227 -24.40 -26.29 14.87
C ARG A 227 -25.01 -27.16 13.76
N VAL A 228 -24.21 -27.54 12.76
CA VAL A 228 -24.66 -28.46 11.70
C VAL A 228 -24.93 -29.86 12.23
N LEU A 229 -24.19 -30.33 13.25
CA LEU A 229 -24.49 -31.62 13.86
C LEU A 229 -25.81 -31.58 14.64
N ILE A 230 -26.10 -30.47 15.34
CA ILE A 230 -27.40 -30.25 16.01
C ILE A 230 -28.54 -30.15 14.98
N GLU A 231 -28.38 -29.32 13.93
CA GLU A 231 -29.38 -29.15 12.86
C GLU A 231 -29.76 -30.47 12.16
N HIS A 232 -28.88 -31.48 12.19
CA HIS A 232 -29.08 -32.80 11.62
C HIS A 232 -29.40 -33.89 12.66
N ASN A 233 -29.74 -33.53 13.89
CA ASN A 233 -30.05 -34.44 15.01
C ASN A 233 -28.94 -35.46 15.32
N LEU A 234 -27.68 -35.14 15.00
CA LEU A 234 -26.50 -35.96 15.34
C LEU A 234 -25.91 -35.57 16.71
N LEU A 235 -26.39 -34.46 17.29
CA LEU A 235 -26.18 -34.06 18.68
C LEU A 235 -27.55 -33.71 19.28
N PRO A 236 -27.72 -33.82 20.61
CA PRO A 236 -28.97 -33.46 21.25
C PRO A 236 -29.35 -32.00 20.97
N ASN A 237 -30.63 -31.74 20.70
CA ASN A 237 -31.15 -30.39 20.40
C ASN A 237 -31.00 -29.41 21.58
N GLU A 238 -30.88 -29.94 22.79
CA GLU A 238 -30.64 -29.20 24.03
C GLU A 238 -29.17 -28.75 24.18
N THR A 239 -28.29 -29.09 23.23
CA THR A 239 -26.88 -28.70 23.25
C THR A 239 -26.71 -27.20 23.00
N GLU A 240 -26.61 -26.42 24.07
CA GLU A 240 -26.34 -24.99 23.97
C GLU A 240 -24.86 -24.71 23.60
N LEU A 241 -24.66 -24.04 22.47
CA LEU A 241 -23.32 -23.66 22.02
C LEU A 241 -22.88 -22.32 22.66
N PRO A 242 -21.77 -22.29 23.42
CA PRO A 242 -21.35 -21.08 24.14
C PRO A 242 -21.12 -19.89 23.22
N GLY A 243 -21.27 -18.69 23.79
CA GLY A 243 -20.99 -17.43 23.11
C GLY A 243 -19.54 -17.39 22.59
N ASN A 244 -19.36 -16.90 21.36
CA ASN A 244 -18.02 -16.64 20.84
C ASN A 244 -17.44 -15.40 21.54
N MET A 245 -16.11 -15.29 21.56
CA MET A 245 -15.39 -14.09 22.00
C MET A 245 -16.01 -12.83 21.36
N LYS A 246 -16.26 -11.78 22.16
CA LYS A 246 -16.65 -10.48 21.59
C LYS A 246 -15.61 -10.07 20.54
N ARG A 247 -16.08 -9.80 19.31
CA ARG A 247 -15.22 -9.33 18.22
C ARG A 247 -14.62 -7.99 18.65
N GLY A 248 -13.32 -7.97 18.91
CA GLY A 248 -12.63 -6.72 19.25
C GLY A 248 -12.72 -5.76 18.07
N VAL A 249 -13.59 -4.75 18.17
CA VAL A 249 -13.69 -3.69 17.15
C VAL A 249 -12.39 -2.87 17.14
N ALA A 250 -11.82 -2.67 18.33
CA ALA A 250 -10.50 -2.10 18.58
C ALA A 250 -9.39 -3.17 18.60
N THR A 251 -9.32 -4.05 17.60
CA THR A 251 -8.25 -5.07 17.60
C THR A 251 -6.90 -4.42 17.33
N GLN A 252 -5.96 -4.61 18.27
CA GLN A 252 -4.53 -4.29 18.13
C GLN A 252 -3.98 -4.70 16.76
N ARG A 253 -4.46 -5.79 16.15
CA ARG A 253 -4.06 -6.23 14.80
C ARG A 253 -4.45 -5.26 13.67
N ILE A 254 -5.50 -4.46 13.78
CA ILE A 254 -5.82 -3.43 12.76
C ILE A 254 -4.88 -2.25 12.90
N ARG A 255 -4.52 -1.88 14.14
CA ARG A 255 -3.63 -0.74 14.45
C ARG A 255 -2.15 -1.07 14.25
N ALA A 256 -1.71 -2.26 14.67
CA ALA A 256 -0.37 -2.82 14.41
C ALA A 256 -0.09 -3.03 12.91
N ASN A 257 -1.14 -3.16 12.08
CA ASN A 257 -1.03 -3.22 10.62
C ASN A 257 -1.05 -1.84 9.94
N ASN A 258 -1.21 -0.75 10.70
CA ASN A 258 -1.09 0.63 10.24
C ASN A 258 0.04 1.37 10.99
N PRO A 259 1.31 0.91 10.96
CA PRO A 259 2.35 1.62 11.68
C PRO A 259 2.59 3.00 11.05
N ILE A 260 2.92 3.98 11.88
CA ILE A 260 3.41 5.27 11.39
C ILE A 260 4.90 5.19 11.04
N ILE A 261 5.36 6.09 10.19
CA ILE A 261 6.77 6.33 9.89
C ILE A 261 7.35 7.23 11.00
N SER A 262 7.65 6.62 12.14
CA SER A 262 8.12 7.27 13.35
C SER A 262 9.01 6.32 14.13
N LYS A 263 9.95 6.87 14.90
CA LYS A 263 10.71 6.10 15.89
C LYS A 263 9.85 5.74 17.11
N ILE A 264 8.80 6.51 17.34
CA ILE A 264 7.84 6.34 18.44
C ILE A 264 6.70 5.44 17.97
N ASP A 265 6.57 4.27 18.59
CA ASP A 265 5.41 3.40 18.37
C ASP A 265 4.26 3.77 19.30
N ILE A 266 3.38 4.64 18.79
CA ILE A 266 2.18 5.12 19.49
C ILE A 266 1.09 4.04 19.67
N TYR A 267 1.28 2.85 19.11
CA TYR A 267 0.32 1.75 19.17
C TYR A 267 0.71 0.67 20.19
N THR A 268 1.89 0.79 20.82
CA THR A 268 2.33 -0.09 21.91
C THR A 268 1.92 0.48 23.27
N ASN A 269 1.40 -0.39 24.15
CA ASN A 269 1.10 -0.04 25.55
C ASN A 269 2.37 0.07 26.42
N LEU A 270 3.56 0.04 25.82
CA LEU A 270 4.83 0.06 26.56
C LEU A 270 5.22 1.52 26.81
N PRO A 271 5.38 1.94 28.07
CA PRO A 271 5.82 3.28 28.40
C PRO A 271 7.28 3.44 27.95
N ARG A 272 7.50 4.03 26.78
CA ARG A 272 8.86 4.35 26.32
C ARG A 272 9.18 5.78 26.71
N ARG A 273 9.86 5.87 27.85
CA ARG A 273 10.38 7.06 28.55
C ARG A 273 9.30 7.98 29.12
N PRO A 274 9.45 8.45 30.37
CA PRO A 274 8.60 9.50 30.91
C PRO A 274 8.85 10.77 30.08
N HIS A 275 7.93 11.11 29.20
CA HIS A 275 7.89 12.45 28.64
C HIS A 275 7.57 13.42 29.78
N LYS A 276 8.32 14.53 29.88
CA LYS A 276 8.13 15.53 30.95
C LYS A 276 6.71 16.10 30.98
N ASN A 277 6.07 16.25 29.81
CA ASN A 277 4.69 16.72 29.66
C ASN A 277 4.03 16.18 28.37
N SER A 278 2.70 16.09 28.36
CA SER A 278 1.87 15.67 27.21
C SER A 278 2.06 16.55 25.98
N HIS A 279 2.30 17.85 26.16
CA HIS A 279 2.52 18.79 25.04
C HIS A 279 3.82 18.47 24.30
N ASP A 280 4.93 18.32 25.03
CA ASP A 280 6.23 17.97 24.46
C ASP A 280 6.18 16.64 23.70
N PHE A 281 5.39 15.68 24.18
CA PHE A 281 5.20 14.41 23.49
C PHE A 281 4.53 14.60 22.12
N LEU A 282 3.41 15.34 22.08
CA LEU A 282 2.67 15.61 20.85
C LEU A 282 3.52 16.37 19.85
N ASP A 283 4.27 17.37 20.30
CA ASP A 283 5.15 18.19 19.45
C ASP A 283 6.30 17.36 18.88
N ASN A 284 6.95 16.53 19.70
CA ASN A 284 8.02 15.65 19.24
C ASN A 284 7.50 14.61 18.25
N LEU A 285 6.32 14.04 18.50
CA LEU A 285 5.68 13.10 17.58
C LEU A 285 5.31 13.77 16.25
N GLN A 286 4.75 14.97 16.30
CA GLN A 286 4.44 15.78 15.12
C GLN A 286 5.69 16.08 14.30
N LYS A 287 6.77 16.54 14.96
CA LYS A 287 8.05 16.84 14.31
C LYS A 287 8.68 15.60 13.68
N ASP A 288 8.70 14.45 14.38
CA ASP A 288 9.26 13.20 13.84
C ASP A 288 8.48 12.71 12.61
N ILE A 289 7.15 12.65 12.70
CA ILE A 289 6.31 12.25 11.56
C ILE A 289 6.49 13.21 10.38
N SER A 290 6.44 14.53 10.63
CA SER A 290 6.57 15.55 9.59
C SER A 290 7.93 15.50 8.90
N LYS A 291 9.02 15.33 9.66
CA LYS A 291 10.36 15.19 9.13
C LYS A 291 10.49 13.93 8.25
N ASN A 292 10.00 12.79 8.72
CA ASN A 292 10.09 11.54 7.96
C ASN A 292 9.24 11.57 6.69
N LEU A 293 8.04 12.18 6.73
CA LEU A 293 7.19 12.36 5.55
C LEU A 293 7.83 13.30 4.52
N SER A 294 8.25 14.49 4.94
CA SER A 294 8.89 15.47 4.05
C SER A 294 10.18 14.93 3.43
N GLY A 295 10.99 14.20 4.20
CA GLY A 295 12.17 13.51 3.68
C GLY A 295 11.85 12.52 2.56
N LEU A 296 10.83 11.68 2.75
CA LEU A 296 10.42 10.70 1.75
C LEU A 296 9.76 11.34 0.52
N VAL A 297 8.94 12.37 0.73
CA VAL A 297 8.31 13.14 -0.36
C VAL A 297 9.40 13.84 -1.19
N SER A 298 10.39 14.48 -0.55
CA SER A 298 11.50 15.12 -1.24
C SER A 298 12.32 14.12 -2.08
N SER A 299 12.58 12.91 -1.56
CA SER A 299 13.22 11.85 -2.33
C SER A 299 12.38 11.41 -3.54
N ALA A 300 11.06 11.27 -3.37
CA ALA A 300 10.16 10.93 -4.47
C ALA A 300 10.10 12.03 -5.53
N GLN A 301 9.99 13.29 -5.10
CA GLN A 301 10.00 14.48 -5.96
C GLN A 301 11.25 14.55 -6.84
N LYS A 302 12.44 14.31 -6.27
CA LYS A 302 13.70 14.25 -7.04
C LYS A 302 13.69 13.15 -8.11
N VAL A 303 13.12 11.99 -7.80
CA VAL A 303 12.99 10.88 -8.76
C VAL A 303 12.01 11.26 -9.88
N VAL A 304 10.87 11.85 -9.55
CA VAL A 304 9.88 12.28 -10.55
C VAL A 304 10.48 13.34 -11.47
N HIS A 305 11.07 14.40 -10.90
CA HIS A 305 11.73 15.46 -11.66
C HIS A 305 12.79 14.91 -12.63
N GLY A 306 13.77 14.16 -12.11
CA GLY A 306 14.88 13.68 -12.94
C GLY A 306 14.48 12.68 -14.02
N GLU A 307 13.41 11.91 -13.83
CA GLU A 307 12.90 11.00 -14.86
C GLU A 307 12.01 11.73 -15.88
N TYR A 308 11.26 12.75 -15.46
CA TYR A 308 10.46 13.59 -16.35
C TYR A 308 11.34 14.50 -17.22
N GLU A 309 12.43 15.06 -16.68
CA GLU A 309 13.43 15.79 -17.48
C GLU A 309 14.02 14.93 -18.61
N LYS A 310 14.31 13.65 -18.34
CA LYS A 310 14.76 12.72 -19.39
C LYS A 310 13.69 12.53 -20.47
N PHE A 311 12.43 12.38 -20.07
CA PHE A 311 11.32 12.27 -21.00
C PHE A 311 11.21 13.50 -21.91
N LEU A 312 11.39 14.71 -21.37
CA LEU A 312 11.37 15.96 -22.14
C LEU A 312 12.56 16.08 -23.11
N LYS A 313 13.74 15.59 -22.72
CA LYS A 313 14.96 15.60 -23.57
C LYS A 313 14.94 14.58 -24.72
N LYS A 314 13.89 13.77 -24.84
CA LYS A 314 13.79 12.72 -25.85
C LYS A 314 14.01 13.25 -27.27
N ASP A 315 13.31 14.32 -27.66
CA ASP A 315 13.40 14.85 -29.03
C ASP A 315 14.76 15.52 -29.30
N GLU A 316 15.35 16.17 -28.30
CA GLU A 316 16.72 16.72 -28.37
C GLU A 316 17.75 15.61 -28.62
N ILE A 317 17.69 14.51 -27.84
CA ILE A 317 18.57 13.35 -27.98
C ILE A 317 18.40 12.67 -29.35
N ILE A 318 17.16 12.55 -29.83
CA ILE A 318 16.90 11.98 -31.16
C ILE A 318 17.49 12.89 -32.25
N ASN A 319 17.41 14.22 -32.10
CA ASN A 319 17.98 15.16 -33.07
C ASN A 319 19.52 15.13 -33.10
N LEU A 320 20.17 14.83 -31.97
CA LEU A 320 21.62 14.63 -31.90
C LEU A 320 22.09 13.30 -32.52
N SER A 321 21.18 12.34 -32.67
CA SER A 321 21.51 11.01 -33.20
C SER A 321 21.76 11.00 -34.70
N GLU A 322 22.43 9.95 -35.18
CA GLU A 322 22.69 9.69 -36.60
C GLU A 322 21.51 8.95 -37.28
N CYS A 323 20.29 9.05 -36.73
CA CYS A 323 19.13 8.27 -37.16
C CYS A 323 18.72 8.51 -38.61
N ARG A 324 18.98 9.72 -39.14
CA ARG A 324 18.74 10.05 -40.55
C ARG A 324 19.62 9.25 -41.51
N GLU A 325 20.77 8.77 -41.04
CA GLU A 325 21.70 7.98 -41.84
C GLU A 325 21.45 6.47 -41.68
N PHE A 326 21.30 5.98 -40.45
CA PHE A 326 21.17 4.54 -40.23
C PHE A 326 19.75 3.99 -40.44
N LEU A 327 18.68 4.73 -40.15
CA LEU A 327 17.30 4.19 -40.31
C LEU A 327 16.94 3.83 -41.77
N PRO A 328 17.35 4.61 -42.79
CA PRO A 328 17.11 4.22 -44.18
C PRO A 328 17.93 3.00 -44.64
N HIS A 329 19.02 2.67 -43.95
CA HIS A 329 19.89 1.56 -44.34
C HIS A 329 19.24 0.21 -43.97
N PRO A 330 19.12 -0.78 -44.88
CA PRO A 330 18.46 -2.07 -44.61
C PRO A 330 18.97 -2.81 -43.36
N HIS A 331 20.27 -2.64 -43.07
CA HIS A 331 20.94 -3.24 -41.90
C HIS A 331 21.24 -2.26 -40.76
N HIS A 332 20.72 -1.03 -40.81
CA HIS A 332 20.97 0.01 -39.80
C HIS A 332 22.45 0.31 -39.58
N LEU A 333 23.21 0.48 -40.67
CA LEU A 333 24.65 0.74 -40.63
C LEU A 333 24.93 2.18 -41.05
N LEU A 334 25.98 2.75 -40.48
CA LEU A 334 26.55 4.03 -40.89
C LEU A 334 27.63 3.80 -41.96
N LYS A 335 27.87 4.81 -42.81
CA LYS A 335 28.98 4.80 -43.76
C LYS A 335 30.29 4.90 -42.99
N ASP A 336 31.27 4.08 -43.40
CA ASP A 336 32.61 4.14 -42.82
C ASP A 336 33.44 5.23 -43.52
N ASN A 337 34.34 5.90 -42.80
CA ASN A 337 35.11 7.04 -43.30
C ASN A 337 35.91 6.69 -44.60
N PRO A 338 36.15 7.66 -45.50
CA PRO A 338 36.60 7.44 -46.89
C PRO A 338 38.11 7.10 -47.05
N GLY A 339 38.71 6.36 -46.11
CA GLY A 339 40.13 5.98 -46.15
C GLY A 339 40.42 4.47 -46.15
N GLY A 340 39.43 3.62 -45.87
CA GLY A 340 39.62 2.17 -45.74
C GLY A 340 39.02 1.40 -46.91
N LYS A 341 39.84 0.62 -47.63
CA LYS A 341 39.37 -0.36 -48.63
C LYS A 341 38.61 -1.50 -47.93
N LYS A 342 37.33 -1.29 -47.56
CA LYS A 342 36.32 -2.33 -47.28
C LYS A 342 34.91 -1.70 -47.16
N ARG A 343 34.00 -2.09 -48.06
CA ARG A 343 32.60 -1.62 -48.18
C ARG A 343 31.64 -2.23 -47.13
N ASN A 344 32.01 -2.29 -45.85
CA ASN A 344 31.11 -2.81 -44.82
C ASN A 344 30.81 -1.69 -43.82
N GLY A 345 29.58 -1.17 -43.84
CA GLY A 345 29.15 -0.13 -42.89
C GLY A 345 29.28 -0.58 -41.43
N VAL A 346 29.33 0.39 -40.51
CA VAL A 346 29.58 0.16 -39.08
C VAL A 346 28.27 0.26 -38.28
N SER A 347 28.10 -0.57 -37.25
CA SER A 347 26.91 -0.48 -36.39
C SER A 347 26.95 0.79 -35.51
N PRO A 348 25.92 1.66 -35.57
CA PRO A 348 25.78 2.83 -34.71
C PRO A 348 25.54 2.46 -33.24
N PHE A 349 25.22 1.19 -32.97
CA PHE A 349 24.88 0.68 -31.64
C PHE A 349 26.08 0.08 -30.90
N ASN A 350 27.30 0.20 -31.43
CA ASN A 350 28.49 -0.25 -30.72
C ASN A 350 28.79 0.67 -29.52
N PRO A 351 28.90 0.17 -28.27
CA PRO A 351 29.15 0.99 -27.08
C PRO A 351 30.42 1.86 -27.11
N ILE A 352 31.40 1.53 -27.98
CA ILE A 352 32.65 2.28 -28.12
C ILE A 352 32.45 3.53 -28.99
N ARG A 353 31.38 3.60 -29.79
CA ARG A 353 31.17 4.71 -30.72
C ARG A 353 30.65 5.98 -30.01
N PRO A 354 31.00 7.17 -30.55
CA PRO A 354 30.30 8.39 -30.18
C PRO A 354 28.81 8.23 -30.52
N LEU A 355 27.94 8.82 -29.71
CA LEU A 355 26.49 8.83 -29.91
C LEU A 355 25.77 7.48 -29.80
N TYR A 356 26.43 6.42 -29.28
CA TYR A 356 25.80 5.11 -29.03
C TYR A 356 24.45 5.21 -28.31
N PHE A 357 24.39 6.07 -27.30
CA PHE A 357 23.23 6.23 -26.43
C PHE A 357 22.05 6.88 -27.17
N GLU A 358 22.33 7.98 -27.86
CA GLU A 358 21.42 8.77 -28.69
C GLU A 358 20.86 7.90 -29.83
N ASN A 359 21.74 7.20 -30.55
CA ASN A 359 21.38 6.28 -31.62
C ASN A 359 20.46 5.16 -31.12
N THR A 360 20.75 4.60 -29.95
CA THR A 360 19.90 3.55 -29.34
C THR A 360 18.52 4.08 -28.99
N ILE A 361 18.40 5.28 -28.41
CA ILE A 361 17.11 5.89 -28.09
C ILE A 361 16.31 6.17 -29.36
N ALA A 362 16.93 6.74 -30.39
CA ALA A 362 16.27 7.02 -31.67
C ALA A 362 15.76 5.74 -32.35
N ALA A 363 16.55 4.66 -32.34
CA ALA A 363 16.11 3.36 -32.85
C ALA A 363 14.95 2.77 -32.04
N LEU A 364 14.97 2.89 -30.71
CA LEU A 364 13.89 2.41 -29.85
C LEU A 364 12.60 3.23 -30.01
N ASP A 365 12.69 4.53 -30.27
CA ASP A 365 11.51 5.37 -30.58
C ASP A 365 10.95 5.06 -31.97
N PHE A 366 11.81 4.81 -32.96
CA PHE A 366 11.38 4.35 -34.29
C PHE A 366 10.65 3.01 -34.22
N TYR A 367 11.15 2.08 -33.39
CA TYR A 367 10.52 0.78 -33.14
C TYR A 367 9.61 0.77 -31.91
N PHE A 368 9.03 1.92 -31.54
CA PHE A 368 8.27 2.03 -30.29
C PHE A 368 7.11 1.06 -30.21
N ASP A 369 6.33 0.85 -31.27
CA ASP A 369 5.22 -0.11 -31.26
C ASP A 369 5.69 -1.53 -30.90
N ARG A 370 6.82 -1.95 -31.48
CA ARG A 370 7.45 -3.25 -31.19
C ARG A 370 7.95 -3.33 -29.75
N LEU A 371 8.45 -2.21 -29.22
CA LEU A 371 8.88 -2.08 -27.83
C LEU A 371 7.72 -2.29 -26.87
N LEU A 372 6.52 -1.80 -27.19
CA LEU A 372 5.34 -1.89 -26.33
C LEU A 372 4.82 -3.31 -26.20
N VAL A 373 4.72 -4.05 -27.31
CA VAL A 373 4.17 -5.42 -27.34
C VAL A 373 5.21 -6.50 -27.06
N ASN A 374 6.45 -6.12 -26.73
CA ASN A 374 7.58 -7.02 -26.48
C ASN A 374 7.92 -7.94 -27.66
N THR A 375 7.68 -7.49 -28.88
CA THR A 375 8.15 -8.19 -30.08
C THR A 375 9.66 -7.99 -30.24
N PRO A 376 10.40 -8.99 -30.74
CA PRO A 376 11.84 -8.87 -30.97
C PRO A 376 12.16 -7.65 -31.83
N LEU A 377 13.14 -6.86 -31.38
CA LEU A 377 13.75 -5.83 -32.21
C LEU A 377 14.43 -6.49 -33.42
N PRO A 378 14.59 -5.76 -34.54
CA PRO A 378 15.37 -6.26 -35.67
C PRO A 378 16.75 -6.76 -35.21
N LYS A 379 17.25 -7.84 -35.83
CA LYS A 379 18.55 -8.44 -35.50
C LYS A 379 19.69 -7.53 -35.97
N VAL A 380 19.89 -6.42 -35.28
CA VAL A 380 20.98 -5.48 -35.52
C VAL A 380 22.04 -5.68 -34.43
N PRO A 381 23.33 -5.82 -34.80
CA PRO A 381 24.41 -5.97 -33.82
C PRO A 381 24.38 -4.85 -32.78
N TYR A 382 24.49 -5.23 -31.50
CA TYR A 382 24.57 -4.35 -30.33
C TYR A 382 23.31 -3.55 -29.95
N LEU A 383 22.27 -3.52 -30.80
CA LEU A 383 20.98 -2.91 -30.44
C LEU A 383 20.29 -3.74 -29.35
N LYS A 384 20.25 -3.20 -28.14
CA LYS A 384 19.61 -3.84 -26.98
C LYS A 384 18.80 -2.84 -26.18
N LYS A 385 17.66 -3.29 -25.69
CA LYS A 385 16.85 -2.54 -24.73
C LYS A 385 17.48 -2.61 -23.34
N LYS A 386 17.89 -1.46 -22.80
CA LYS A 386 18.38 -1.32 -21.41
C LYS A 386 17.42 -0.47 -20.58
N PRO A 387 17.35 -0.68 -19.24
CA PRO A 387 16.49 0.09 -18.35
C PRO A 387 16.74 1.61 -18.38
N GLU A 388 17.99 2.02 -18.61
CA GLU A 388 18.41 3.43 -18.63
C GLU A 388 17.82 4.23 -19.80
N HIS A 389 17.40 3.57 -20.88
CA HIS A 389 16.78 4.23 -22.04
C HIS A 389 15.27 4.44 -21.87
N LEU A 390 14.61 3.61 -21.03
CA LEU A 390 13.15 3.63 -20.88
C LEU A 390 12.56 4.97 -20.40
N PRO A 391 13.19 5.72 -19.47
CA PRO A 391 12.68 7.00 -18.99
C PRO A 391 12.49 8.05 -20.09
N TYR A 392 13.34 8.01 -21.14
CA TYR A 392 13.24 8.91 -22.29
C TYR A 392 12.01 8.62 -23.14
N LEU A 393 11.52 7.37 -23.12
CA LEU A 393 10.45 6.90 -24.01
C LEU A 393 9.07 6.89 -23.34
N GLY A 394 9.01 7.03 -22.01
CA GLY A 394 7.75 7.09 -21.28
C GLY A 394 7.87 6.74 -19.80
N LEU A 395 6.72 6.52 -19.17
CA LEU A 395 6.64 6.27 -17.73
C LEU A 395 7.29 4.93 -17.34
N THR A 396 8.14 4.92 -16.30
CA THR A 396 8.72 3.69 -15.73
C THR A 396 8.05 3.31 -14.41
N SER A 397 8.20 2.04 -13.98
CA SER A 397 7.69 1.62 -12.68
C SER A 397 8.33 2.37 -11.50
N LYS A 398 9.59 2.84 -11.63
CA LYS A 398 10.26 3.62 -10.57
C LYS A 398 9.60 4.99 -10.44
N THR A 399 9.41 5.69 -11.56
CA THR A 399 8.73 7.00 -11.60
C THR A 399 7.29 6.92 -11.12
N ALA A 400 6.53 5.91 -11.58
CA ALA A 400 5.16 5.69 -11.15
C ALA A 400 5.06 5.42 -9.63
N SER A 401 5.98 4.61 -9.07
CA SER A 401 6.05 4.41 -7.60
C SER A 401 6.37 5.71 -6.85
N ALA A 402 7.23 6.57 -7.38
CA ALA A 402 7.55 7.87 -6.78
C ALA A 402 6.33 8.81 -6.80
N MET A 403 5.61 8.90 -7.93
CA MET A 403 4.36 9.66 -8.03
C MET A 403 3.31 9.15 -7.03
N GLN A 404 3.21 7.84 -6.81
CA GLN A 404 2.28 7.27 -5.83
C GLN A 404 2.61 7.64 -4.38
N ILE A 405 3.88 7.88 -4.05
CA ILE A 405 4.28 8.39 -2.72
C ILE A 405 3.64 9.77 -2.50
N ILE A 406 3.86 10.70 -3.44
CA ILE A 406 3.37 12.08 -3.38
C ILE A 406 1.84 12.10 -3.34
N ILE A 407 1.18 11.42 -4.29
CA ILE A 407 -0.29 11.37 -4.38
C ILE A 407 -0.92 10.74 -3.11
N THR A 408 -0.29 9.71 -2.53
CA THR A 408 -0.83 9.07 -1.33
C THR A 408 -0.69 9.96 -0.10
N GLU A 409 0.40 10.72 0.00
CA GLU A 409 0.65 11.67 1.08
C GLU A 409 -0.33 12.85 1.03
N GLU A 410 -0.59 13.39 -0.15
CA GLU A 410 -1.40 14.60 -0.28
C GLU A 410 -2.91 14.29 -0.24
N LEU A 411 -3.37 13.27 -0.99
CA LEU A 411 -4.80 13.01 -1.18
C LEU A 411 -5.39 11.98 -0.20
N GLY A 412 -4.55 11.20 0.47
CA GLY A 412 -4.98 10.17 1.42
C GLY A 412 -5.73 9.01 0.77
N ILE A 413 -5.52 8.77 -0.54
CA ILE A 413 -6.14 7.67 -1.28
C ILE A 413 -5.59 6.32 -0.81
N ASN A 414 -6.43 5.29 -0.84
CA ASN A 414 -5.98 3.93 -0.54
C ASN A 414 -5.01 3.43 -1.64
N PRO A 415 -3.79 2.96 -1.32
CA PRO A 415 -2.81 2.53 -2.33
C PRO A 415 -3.35 1.51 -3.33
N TYR A 416 -4.15 0.52 -2.89
CA TYR A 416 -4.74 -0.46 -3.80
C TYR A 416 -5.75 0.13 -4.78
N SER A 417 -6.43 1.21 -4.37
CA SER A 417 -7.31 1.97 -5.26
C SER A 417 -6.48 2.78 -6.25
N LEU A 418 -5.37 3.37 -5.81
CA LEU A 418 -4.45 4.13 -6.65
C LEU A 418 -3.79 3.26 -7.73
N TYR A 419 -3.35 2.04 -7.39
CA TYR A 419 -2.72 1.11 -8.36
C TYR A 419 -3.60 0.75 -9.56
N ARG A 420 -4.93 0.88 -9.42
CA ARG A 420 -5.91 0.43 -10.42
C ARG A 420 -6.71 1.58 -11.02
N VAL A 421 -6.21 2.80 -10.92
CA VAL A 421 -6.85 3.97 -11.52
C VAL A 421 -6.86 3.81 -13.03
N LYS A 422 -8.05 3.98 -13.61
CA LYS A 422 -8.26 4.18 -15.04
C LYS A 422 -8.47 5.67 -15.29
N ILE A 423 -8.28 6.11 -16.53
CA ILE A 423 -8.50 7.49 -16.96
C ILE A 423 -9.94 7.66 -17.37
N ASN A 424 -10.51 6.71 -18.14
CA ASN A 424 -11.91 6.71 -18.59
C ASN A 424 -12.61 5.37 -18.30
N SER A 425 -13.95 5.39 -18.23
CA SER A 425 -14.75 4.16 -18.11
C SER A 425 -15.05 3.59 -19.50
N ASP A 426 -14.82 2.29 -19.67
CA ASP A 426 -14.87 1.60 -20.97
C ASP A 426 -16.27 1.51 -21.61
N ASN A 427 -17.32 2.16 -21.09
CA ASN A 427 -18.68 2.10 -21.68
C ASN A 427 -19.66 3.24 -21.30
N ARG A 428 -19.26 4.26 -20.53
CA ARG A 428 -20.20 5.33 -20.08
C ARG A 428 -19.63 6.75 -20.10
N GLY A 429 -18.47 6.98 -20.72
CA GLY A 429 -17.87 8.32 -20.83
C GLY A 429 -17.57 8.99 -19.48
N LYS A 430 -17.50 8.22 -18.38
CA LYS A 430 -17.17 8.78 -17.06
C LYS A 430 -15.66 8.81 -16.92
N GLU A 431 -15.09 10.00 -17.06
CA GLU A 431 -13.69 10.27 -16.75
C GLU A 431 -13.44 10.02 -15.25
N TYR A 432 -12.41 9.25 -14.99
CA TYR A 432 -11.86 8.92 -13.68
C TYR A 432 -10.64 9.78 -13.33
N VAL A 433 -9.97 10.37 -14.33
CA VAL A 433 -8.95 11.42 -14.12
C VAL A 433 -9.29 12.57 -15.05
N GLN A 434 -9.63 13.72 -14.48
CA GLN A 434 -10.02 14.92 -15.24
C GLN A 434 -9.17 16.11 -14.77
N VAL A 435 -8.47 16.75 -15.71
CA VAL A 435 -7.76 18.00 -15.46
C VAL A 435 -8.75 19.16 -15.71
N THR A 436 -8.87 20.06 -14.75
CA THR A 436 -9.73 21.24 -14.85
C THR A 436 -8.98 22.39 -15.54
N ASN A 437 -9.71 23.42 -15.98
CA ASN A 437 -9.15 24.61 -16.61
C ASN A 437 -8.23 25.43 -15.70
N GLU A 438 -8.14 25.08 -14.41
CA GLU A 438 -7.30 25.77 -13.42
C GLU A 438 -6.04 24.95 -13.08
N GLY A 439 -5.87 23.76 -13.68
CA GLY A 439 -4.73 22.86 -13.42
C GLY A 439 -4.98 21.86 -12.30
N THR A 440 -6.05 22.05 -11.52
CA THR A 440 -6.54 21.08 -10.52
C THR A 440 -6.95 19.77 -11.20
N VAL A 441 -6.59 18.63 -10.61
CA VAL A 441 -6.90 17.29 -11.14
C VAL A 441 -7.90 16.58 -10.25
N ARG A 442 -9.07 16.25 -10.81
CA ARG A 442 -10.07 15.41 -10.18
C ARG A 442 -9.76 13.94 -10.43
N LEU A 443 -9.51 13.20 -9.36
CA LEU A 443 -9.22 11.78 -9.37
C LEU A 443 -10.37 10.99 -8.73
N ARG A 444 -10.97 10.08 -9.50
CA ARG A 444 -11.94 9.09 -9.04
C ARG A 444 -11.27 7.73 -8.97
N ALA A 445 -11.24 7.13 -7.78
CA ALA A 445 -10.66 5.81 -7.57
C ALA A 445 -11.71 4.84 -7.02
N LEU A 446 -11.80 3.64 -7.61
CA LEU A 446 -12.69 2.59 -7.12
C LEU A 446 -12.10 1.96 -5.86
N LYS A 447 -12.91 1.82 -4.80
CA LYS A 447 -12.56 1.05 -3.59
C LYS A 447 -13.13 -0.36 -3.70
N PRO A 448 -12.34 -1.39 -4.09
CA PRO A 448 -12.90 -2.69 -4.48
C PRO A 448 -13.71 -3.38 -3.37
N ARG A 449 -13.26 -3.25 -2.12
CA ARG A 449 -13.91 -3.87 -0.96
C ARG A 449 -15.23 -3.21 -0.56
N ALA A 450 -15.39 -1.92 -0.86
CA ALA A 450 -16.59 -1.15 -0.52
C ALA A 450 -17.51 -0.94 -1.73
N ARG A 451 -17.07 -1.35 -2.94
CA ARG A 451 -17.74 -1.10 -4.23
C ARG A 451 -18.19 0.35 -4.41
N LYS A 452 -17.42 1.29 -3.85
CA LYS A 452 -17.72 2.74 -3.85
C LYS A 452 -16.59 3.48 -4.58
N ILE A 453 -16.96 4.47 -5.39
CA ILE A 453 -16.03 5.41 -6.02
C ILE A 453 -15.72 6.51 -5.01
N GLN A 454 -14.43 6.80 -4.82
CA GLN A 454 -13.97 7.95 -4.04
C GLN A 454 -13.46 9.01 -5.01
N THR A 455 -13.99 10.23 -4.90
CA THR A 455 -13.50 11.39 -5.64
C THR A 455 -12.59 12.20 -4.74
N LYS A 456 -11.44 12.60 -5.26
CA LYS A 456 -10.46 13.50 -4.63
C LYS A 456 -10.04 14.53 -5.65
N GLU A 457 -9.75 15.74 -5.19
CA GLU A 457 -9.25 16.83 -6.01
C GLU A 457 -7.84 17.13 -5.53
N ALA A 458 -6.88 17.07 -6.46
CA ALA A 458 -5.51 17.50 -6.25
C ALA A 458 -5.44 18.94 -6.77
N TYR A 459 -5.31 19.89 -5.85
CA TYR A 459 -5.20 21.30 -6.19
C TYR A 459 -3.80 21.55 -6.73
N GLY A 460 -3.73 22.20 -7.89
CA GLY A 460 -2.49 22.58 -8.52
C GLY A 460 -2.74 23.71 -9.51
N SER A 461 -1.68 24.27 -10.05
CA SER A 461 -1.71 25.34 -11.05
C SER A 461 -1.64 24.79 -12.47
N LEU A 462 -1.88 25.66 -13.46
CA LEU A 462 -1.64 25.38 -14.87
C LEU A 462 -0.18 25.58 -15.30
N ASP A 463 0.72 25.80 -14.36
CA ASP A 463 2.13 26.05 -14.67
C ASP A 463 2.70 24.95 -15.58
N GLU A 464 3.63 25.36 -16.45
CA GLU A 464 4.29 24.44 -17.36
C GLU A 464 5.09 23.42 -16.54
N LEU A 465 4.78 22.13 -16.74
CA LEU A 465 5.34 21.04 -15.94
C LEU A 465 6.87 20.93 -16.04
N ASN A 466 7.45 21.44 -17.13
CA ASN A 466 8.89 21.46 -17.38
C ASN A 466 9.65 22.54 -16.57
N ARG A 467 8.95 23.53 -16.00
CA ARG A 467 9.55 24.62 -15.21
C ARG A 467 9.47 24.38 -13.70
N LEU A 468 8.71 23.37 -13.27
CA LEU A 468 8.50 23.07 -11.86
C LEU A 468 9.81 22.60 -11.22
N ALA A 469 10.22 23.28 -10.15
CA ALA A 469 11.31 22.81 -9.33
C ALA A 469 10.89 21.50 -8.61
N PRO A 470 11.84 20.62 -8.20
CA PRO A 470 11.50 19.35 -7.58
C PRO A 470 10.53 19.46 -6.40
N HIS A 471 10.70 20.47 -5.55
CA HIS A 471 9.88 20.67 -4.35
C HIS A 471 8.45 21.15 -4.64
N GLU A 472 8.19 21.67 -5.84
CA GLU A 472 6.88 22.14 -6.31
C GLU A 472 6.05 21.01 -6.94
N ILE A 473 6.63 19.83 -7.15
CA ILE A 473 5.93 18.68 -7.70
C ILE A 473 4.94 18.12 -6.67
N ASP A 474 3.67 18.47 -6.85
CA ASP A 474 2.53 18.03 -6.06
C ASP A 474 1.78 16.84 -6.73
N ALA A 475 0.66 16.41 -6.14
CA ALA A 475 -0.16 15.34 -6.69
C ALA A 475 -0.80 15.71 -8.03
N ALA A 476 -1.15 16.98 -8.27
CA ALA A 476 -1.73 17.44 -9.53
C ALA A 476 -0.69 17.37 -10.66
N ALA A 477 0.51 17.88 -10.42
CA ALA A 477 1.67 17.77 -11.30
C ALA A 477 2.01 16.31 -11.60
N CYS A 478 2.06 15.44 -10.57
CA CYS A 478 2.29 14.01 -10.77
C CYS A 478 1.26 13.36 -11.71
N LEU A 479 -0.02 13.69 -11.55
CA LEU A 479 -1.09 13.15 -12.40
C LEU A 479 -1.00 13.69 -13.83
N ARG A 480 -0.72 14.99 -14.01
CA ARG A 480 -0.53 15.61 -15.33
C ARG A 480 0.69 15.01 -16.05
N MET A 481 1.84 14.89 -15.37
CA MET A 481 3.05 14.24 -15.90
C MET A 481 2.80 12.77 -16.24
N ALA A 482 2.10 12.02 -15.39
CA ALA A 482 1.75 10.63 -15.68
C ALA A 482 0.88 10.53 -16.94
N LEU A 483 -0.11 11.42 -17.11
CA LEU A 483 -0.94 11.47 -18.32
C LEU A 483 -0.09 11.76 -19.56
N GLU A 484 0.82 12.73 -19.52
CA GLU A 484 1.69 13.07 -20.64
C GLU A 484 2.62 11.91 -21.03
N MET A 485 3.36 11.36 -20.05
CA MET A 485 4.35 10.28 -20.26
C MET A 485 3.75 8.97 -20.77
N THR A 486 2.43 8.78 -20.64
CA THR A 486 1.74 7.57 -21.08
C THR A 486 0.79 7.80 -22.26
N ALA A 487 0.68 9.04 -22.76
CA ALA A 487 -0.23 9.38 -23.86
C ALA A 487 0.03 8.57 -25.13
N LYS A 488 1.30 8.47 -25.56
CA LYS A 488 1.71 7.69 -26.75
C LYS A 488 1.35 6.20 -26.57
N ILE A 489 1.66 5.63 -25.41
CA ILE A 489 1.41 4.21 -25.08
C ILE A 489 -0.09 3.90 -25.13
N ARG A 490 -0.93 4.75 -24.53
CA ARG A 490 -2.39 4.57 -24.51
C ARG A 490 -2.99 4.59 -25.90
N LYS A 491 -2.53 5.53 -26.75
CA LYS A 491 -2.99 5.66 -28.13
C LYS A 491 -2.74 4.38 -28.93
N ILE A 492 -1.58 3.75 -28.75
CA ILE A 492 -1.20 2.54 -29.49
C ILE A 492 -1.91 1.29 -28.94
N LEU A 493 -1.94 1.12 -27.60
CA LEU A 493 -2.49 -0.09 -26.98
C LEU A 493 -4.00 -0.05 -26.75
N SER A 494 -4.68 1.08 -27.03
CA SER A 494 -6.10 1.30 -26.72
C SER A 494 -6.45 0.96 -25.26
N ARG A 495 -5.56 1.34 -24.34
CA ARG A 495 -5.64 1.04 -22.90
C ARG A 495 -5.90 2.31 -22.10
N ASN A 496 -6.75 2.18 -21.08
CA ASN A 496 -7.24 3.31 -20.29
C ASN A 496 -6.65 3.37 -18.88
N GLU A 497 -5.65 2.55 -18.54
CA GLU A 497 -4.97 2.61 -17.25
C GLU A 497 -4.07 3.84 -17.12
N LEU A 498 -4.04 4.42 -15.92
CA LEU A 498 -3.12 5.55 -15.62
C LEU A 498 -1.66 5.09 -15.60
N TRP A 499 -1.40 3.91 -15.03
CA TRP A 499 -0.05 3.41 -14.79
C TRP A 499 0.42 2.41 -15.86
N LEU A 500 0.49 2.83 -17.12
CA LEU A 500 1.13 2.03 -18.18
C LEU A 500 2.64 2.26 -18.14
N CYS A 501 3.39 1.31 -17.59
CA CYS A 501 4.83 1.48 -17.38
C CYS A 501 5.64 0.68 -18.41
N LEU A 502 6.67 1.31 -18.96
CA LEU A 502 7.69 0.66 -19.76
C LEU A 502 8.61 -0.18 -18.87
N THR A 503 8.74 -1.45 -19.23
CA THR A 503 9.66 -2.41 -18.61
C THR A 503 10.51 -3.05 -19.70
N LYS A 504 11.49 -3.89 -19.33
CA LYS A 504 12.26 -4.67 -20.32
C LYS A 504 11.35 -5.53 -21.21
N ASP A 505 10.27 -6.05 -20.63
CA ASP A 505 9.30 -6.93 -21.30
C ASP A 505 8.14 -6.16 -21.95
N GLY A 506 8.30 -4.86 -22.19
CA GLY A 506 7.33 -4.02 -22.88
C GLY A 506 6.47 -3.18 -21.94
N ALA A 507 5.36 -2.66 -22.46
CA ALA A 507 4.42 -1.86 -21.69
C ALA A 507 3.52 -2.76 -20.85
N THR A 508 3.64 -2.64 -19.53
CA THR A 508 2.92 -3.49 -18.58
C THR A 508 2.14 -2.65 -17.59
N LEU A 509 1.10 -3.26 -17.03
CA LEU A 509 0.43 -2.74 -15.85
C LEU A 509 1.20 -3.28 -14.62
N PRO A 510 1.87 -2.43 -13.83
CA PRO A 510 2.66 -2.92 -12.71
C PRO A 510 1.75 -3.61 -11.69
N THR A 511 2.21 -4.75 -11.18
CA THR A 511 1.55 -5.41 -10.07
C THR A 511 1.78 -4.63 -8.78
N PRO A 512 0.93 -4.79 -7.75
CA PRO A 512 1.19 -4.22 -6.42
C PRO A 512 2.57 -4.56 -5.86
N GLU A 513 3.08 -5.76 -6.16
CA GLU A 513 4.41 -6.23 -5.78
C GLU A 513 5.52 -5.47 -6.50
N ALA A 514 5.33 -5.16 -7.80
CA ALA A 514 6.27 -4.36 -8.58
C ALA A 514 6.35 -2.91 -8.04
N PHE A 515 5.20 -2.30 -7.73
CA PHE A 515 5.18 -0.97 -7.09
C PHE A 515 5.88 -0.98 -5.74
N GLN A 516 5.62 -1.99 -4.91
CA GLN A 516 6.26 -2.12 -3.60
C GLN A 516 7.77 -2.35 -3.72
N TYR A 517 8.23 -3.12 -4.70
CA TYR A 517 9.65 -3.34 -4.95
C TYR A 517 10.37 -2.03 -5.30
N GLN A 518 9.81 -1.22 -6.21
CA GLN A 518 10.41 0.07 -6.56
C GLN A 518 10.29 1.10 -5.44
N PHE A 519 9.18 1.09 -4.70
CA PHE A 519 9.02 1.89 -3.48
C PHE A 519 10.14 1.59 -2.47
N ASN A 520 10.44 0.32 -2.23
CA ASN A 520 11.51 -0.07 -1.30
C ASN A 520 12.88 0.45 -1.77
N LYS A 521 13.15 0.47 -3.08
CA LYS A 521 14.39 1.08 -3.60
C LYS A 521 14.49 2.56 -3.29
N ILE A 522 13.40 3.31 -3.51
CA ILE A 522 13.34 4.74 -3.16
C ILE A 522 13.57 4.93 -1.66
N CYS A 523 12.97 4.09 -0.80
CA CYS A 523 13.20 4.16 0.65
C CYS A 523 14.64 3.83 1.05
N VAL A 524 15.31 2.89 0.36
CA VAL A 524 16.72 2.57 0.60
C VAL A 524 17.62 3.73 0.17
N GLU A 525 17.35 4.35 -0.98
CA GLU A 525 18.04 5.55 -1.45
C GLU A 525 17.88 6.71 -0.45
N ALA A 526 16.68 6.84 0.15
CA ALA A 526 16.38 7.87 1.16
C ALA A 526 16.92 7.56 2.58
N ARG A 527 17.43 6.34 2.82
CA ARG A 527 17.89 5.87 4.14
C ARG A 527 19.03 6.71 4.70
N LEU A 528 19.92 7.21 3.84
CA LEU A 528 21.09 7.99 4.24
C LEU A 528 20.71 9.24 5.05
N SER A 529 19.54 9.81 4.77
CA SER A 529 19.04 10.99 5.47
C SER A 529 18.01 10.66 6.57
N HIS A 530 17.37 9.49 6.54
CA HIS A 530 16.25 9.14 7.43
C HIS A 530 16.22 7.64 7.79
N PRO A 531 16.72 7.24 8.98
CA PRO A 531 16.87 5.85 9.39
C PRO A 531 15.56 5.05 9.54
N SER A 532 14.40 5.71 9.68
CA SER A 532 13.07 5.11 9.88
C SER A 532 12.35 4.76 8.57
N LEU A 533 12.90 5.15 7.41
CA LEU A 533 12.29 4.94 6.09
C LEU A 533 12.36 3.51 5.51
N PRO A 534 13.35 2.63 5.82
CA PRO A 534 13.43 1.31 5.19
C PRO A 534 12.21 0.42 5.43
N ASP A 535 11.49 0.62 6.54
CA ASP A 535 10.26 -0.10 6.87
C ASP A 535 8.99 0.63 6.41
N ALA A 536 9.10 1.72 5.66
CA ALA A 536 7.94 2.47 5.19
C ALA A 536 7.08 1.64 4.23
N THR A 537 5.80 1.99 4.13
CA THR A 537 4.91 1.53 3.04
C THR A 537 3.96 2.67 2.70
N LEU A 538 3.32 2.65 1.53
CA LEU A 538 2.29 3.65 1.19
C LEU A 538 1.14 3.70 2.23
N LYS A 539 0.82 2.57 2.89
CA LYS A 539 -0.15 2.56 4.00
C LYS A 539 0.38 3.31 5.23
N LYS A 540 1.68 3.20 5.53
CA LYS A 540 2.31 3.93 6.63
C LYS A 540 2.32 5.43 6.35
N ILE A 541 2.68 5.85 5.13
CA ILE A 541 2.62 7.27 4.70
C ILE A 541 1.22 7.82 4.92
N ARG A 542 0.22 7.13 4.37
CA ARG A 542 -1.17 7.51 4.49
C ARG A 542 -1.63 7.65 5.95
N THR A 543 -1.24 6.70 6.81
CA THR A 543 -1.61 6.70 8.23
C THR A 543 -0.86 7.78 9.01
N SER A 544 0.44 7.95 8.73
CA SER A 544 1.29 9.01 9.28
C SER A 544 0.72 10.39 9.01
N LYS A 545 0.37 10.70 7.75
CA LYS A 545 -0.23 12.00 7.41
C LYS A 545 -1.60 12.17 8.07
N ALA A 546 -2.41 11.12 8.17
CA ALA A 546 -3.69 11.19 8.87
C ALA A 546 -3.52 11.54 10.37
N ILE A 547 -2.53 10.95 11.03
CA ILE A 547 -2.18 11.28 12.42
C ILE A 547 -1.59 12.69 12.53
N LEU A 548 -0.72 13.08 11.59
CA LEU A 548 -0.17 14.43 11.54
C LEU A 548 -1.29 15.47 11.42
N LEU A 549 -2.27 15.23 10.54
CA LEU A 549 -3.46 16.07 10.42
C LEU A 549 -4.26 16.09 11.71
N TYR A 550 -4.44 14.95 12.38
CA TYR A 550 -5.15 14.88 13.65
C TYR A 550 -4.44 15.68 14.75
N ILE A 551 -3.13 15.57 14.89
CA ILE A 551 -2.34 16.30 15.90
C ILE A 551 -2.31 17.80 15.58
N SER A 552 -1.99 18.17 14.33
CA SER A 552 -1.91 19.58 13.90
C SER A 552 -3.25 20.31 13.94
N SER A 553 -4.37 19.60 13.81
CA SER A 553 -5.73 20.14 13.98
C SER A 553 -6.25 20.03 15.41
N ARG A 554 -5.38 19.74 16.38
CA ARG A 554 -5.73 19.60 17.80
C ARG A 554 -6.87 18.59 18.01
N GLY A 555 -6.93 17.52 17.22
CA GLY A 555 -7.90 16.44 17.36
C GLY A 555 -9.15 16.55 16.48
N ASP A 556 -9.12 17.30 15.37
CA ASP A 556 -10.24 17.33 14.41
C ASP A 556 -10.34 16.00 13.65
N VAL A 557 -11.26 15.14 14.11
CA VAL A 557 -11.52 13.83 13.49
C VAL A 557 -12.18 13.97 12.12
N LEU A 558 -12.95 15.04 11.86
CA LEU A 558 -13.63 15.23 10.57
C LEU A 558 -12.60 15.51 9.47
N LYS A 559 -11.62 16.37 9.75
CA LYS A 559 -10.50 16.64 8.83
C LYS A 559 -9.73 15.36 8.51
N THR A 560 -9.39 14.57 9.53
CA THR A 560 -8.69 13.30 9.35
C THR A 560 -9.54 12.26 8.60
N ALA A 561 -10.84 12.18 8.88
CA ALA A 561 -11.76 11.25 8.23
C ALA A 561 -12.00 11.61 6.75
N SER A 562 -12.11 12.91 6.44
CA SER A 562 -12.18 13.44 5.09
C SER A 562 -10.93 13.10 4.28
N TYR A 563 -9.74 13.35 4.86
CA TYR A 563 -8.46 12.96 4.27
C TYR A 563 -8.42 11.45 3.95
N LEU A 564 -8.76 10.59 4.92
CA LEU A 564 -8.79 9.14 4.74
C LEU A 564 -9.94 8.61 3.85
N GLY A 565 -10.95 9.43 3.54
CA GLY A 565 -12.17 8.99 2.86
C GLY A 565 -12.91 7.86 3.62
N ASN A 566 -12.95 7.95 4.94
CA ASN A 566 -13.60 6.98 5.83
C ASN A 566 -14.62 7.69 6.74
N SER A 567 -15.47 6.94 7.44
CA SER A 567 -16.33 7.51 8.48
C SER A 567 -15.53 7.86 9.75
N VAL A 568 -16.00 8.85 10.52
CA VAL A 568 -15.44 9.25 11.82
C VAL A 568 -15.19 8.04 12.72
N LYS A 569 -16.19 7.18 12.87
CA LYS A 569 -16.09 5.92 13.64
C LYS A 569 -14.94 5.03 13.16
N THR A 570 -14.82 4.84 11.84
CA THR A 570 -13.74 4.01 11.27
C THR A 570 -12.37 4.64 11.51
N THR A 571 -12.28 5.98 11.43
CA THR A 571 -11.05 6.75 11.67
C THR A 571 -10.56 6.58 13.11
N LEU A 572 -11.44 6.80 14.09
CA LEU A 572 -11.12 6.62 15.52
C LEU A 572 -10.81 5.16 15.87
N ASP A 573 -11.61 4.21 15.37
CA ASP A 573 -11.43 2.82 15.74
C ASP A 573 -10.11 2.24 15.18
N ARG A 574 -9.70 2.65 13.97
CA ARG A 574 -8.66 1.96 13.20
C ARG A 574 -7.35 2.71 12.99
N TYR A 575 -7.36 4.04 13.06
CA TYR A 575 -6.20 4.86 12.69
C TYR A 575 -5.65 5.65 13.88
N ILE A 576 -6.53 6.21 14.71
CA ILE A 576 -6.16 7.05 15.85
C ILE A 576 -6.09 6.18 17.13
N PRO A 577 -4.95 6.10 17.83
CA PRO A 577 -4.88 5.43 19.13
C PRO A 577 -5.71 6.16 20.21
N PRO A 578 -6.44 5.44 21.08
CA PRO A 578 -7.16 6.02 22.20
C PRO A 578 -6.26 6.85 23.12
N GLN A 579 -5.02 6.40 23.35
CA GLN A 579 -4.03 7.12 24.15
C GLN A 579 -3.69 8.48 23.55
N LEU A 580 -3.59 8.56 22.21
CA LEU A 580 -3.33 9.83 21.53
C LEU A 580 -4.53 10.77 21.67
N THR A 581 -5.75 10.24 21.53
CA THR A 581 -6.98 10.98 21.75
C THR A 581 -7.07 11.51 23.17
N GLU A 582 -6.77 10.69 24.17
CA GLU A 582 -6.72 11.08 25.58
C GLU A 582 -5.70 12.18 25.84
N LEU A 583 -4.49 12.07 25.27
CA LEU A 583 -3.44 13.09 25.44
C LEU A 583 -3.86 14.45 24.88
N ILE A 584 -4.49 14.47 23.70
CA ILE A 584 -5.02 15.71 23.11
C ILE A 584 -6.12 16.29 24.00
N TYR A 585 -7.05 15.48 24.48
CA TYR A 585 -8.10 15.97 25.39
C TYR A 585 -7.54 16.48 26.72
N ARG A 586 -6.53 15.82 27.30
CA ARG A 586 -5.84 16.32 28.50
C ARG A 586 -5.22 17.69 28.26
N VAL A 587 -4.61 17.91 27.09
CA VAL A 587 -4.07 19.23 26.73
C VAL A 587 -5.20 20.26 26.62
N LYS A 588 -6.32 19.94 25.94
CA LYS A 588 -7.48 20.84 25.84
C LYS A 588 -8.08 21.19 27.20
N ILE A 589 -8.29 20.19 28.06
CA ILE A 589 -8.84 20.39 29.41
C ILE A 589 -7.90 21.27 30.23
N ARG A 590 -6.58 21.02 30.19
CA ARG A 590 -5.60 21.87 30.89
C ARG A 590 -5.61 23.30 30.37
N SER A 591 -5.69 23.50 29.06
CA SER A 591 -5.84 24.85 28.50
C SER A 591 -7.12 25.52 29.00
N PHE A 592 -8.25 24.80 29.07
CA PHE A 592 -9.49 25.33 29.61
C PHE A 592 -9.37 25.72 31.10
N GLN A 593 -8.76 24.86 31.90
CA GLN A 593 -8.54 25.10 33.33
C GLN A 593 -7.63 26.31 33.57
N ASN A 594 -6.54 26.44 32.80
CA ASN A 594 -5.66 27.60 32.88
C ASN A 594 -6.39 28.90 32.52
N MET A 595 -7.31 28.86 31.56
CA MET A 595 -8.15 30.02 31.23
C MET A 595 -9.08 30.40 32.39
N LEU A 596 -9.78 29.43 32.97
CA LEU A 596 -10.66 29.70 34.12
C LEU A 596 -9.87 30.29 35.29
N LEU A 597 -8.65 29.83 35.53
CA LEU A 597 -7.77 30.40 36.56
C LEU A 597 -7.42 31.86 36.26
N ILE A 598 -7.10 32.19 35.01
CA ILE A 598 -6.82 33.58 34.61
C ILE A 598 -8.08 34.45 34.71
N LEU A 599 -9.23 33.98 34.23
CA LEU A 599 -10.51 34.73 34.27
C LEU A 599 -11.08 34.90 35.68
N ALA A 600 -10.89 33.93 36.57
CA ALA A 600 -11.35 34.00 37.95
C ALA A 600 -10.45 34.89 38.82
N SER A 601 -9.32 35.36 38.28
CA SER A 601 -8.41 36.25 38.99
C SER A 601 -8.77 37.70 38.67
N ASP A 602 -8.90 38.53 39.71
CA ASP A 602 -9.15 39.97 39.55
C ASP A 602 -8.10 40.61 38.63
N ALA A 603 -8.55 41.37 37.64
CA ALA A 603 -7.72 42.03 36.63
C ALA A 603 -6.69 43.01 37.23
N ASP A 604 -6.87 43.42 38.48
CA ASP A 604 -6.08 44.46 39.14
C ASP A 604 -4.80 43.96 39.82
N ASN A 605 -4.48 42.65 39.78
CA ASN A 605 -3.36 42.11 40.57
C ASN A 605 -2.56 40.97 39.93
N GLU A 606 -2.00 41.21 38.74
CA GLU A 606 -1.15 40.29 37.98
C GLU A 606 0.03 39.69 38.79
N LYS A 607 0.63 40.49 39.68
CA LYS A 607 1.69 40.06 40.62
C LYS A 607 1.19 39.06 41.68
N SER A 608 -0.10 39.14 42.05
CA SER A 608 -0.75 38.21 42.98
C SER A 608 -0.93 36.83 42.34
N ILE A 609 -1.28 36.78 41.05
CA ILE A 609 -1.55 35.55 40.30
C ILE A 609 -0.27 34.76 40.06
N ALA A 610 0.78 35.42 39.56
CA ALA A 610 2.09 34.80 39.37
C ALA A 610 2.62 34.19 40.67
N LYS A 611 2.43 34.90 41.79
CA LYS A 611 2.81 34.45 43.14
C LYS A 611 1.92 33.30 43.64
N ALA A 612 0.61 33.35 43.42
CA ALA A 612 -0.34 32.29 43.80
C ALA A 612 -0.13 30.98 43.02
N LEU A 613 0.24 31.08 41.73
CA LEU A 613 0.54 29.95 40.86
C LEU A 613 2.01 29.48 40.96
N GLY A 614 2.87 30.21 41.68
CA GLY A 614 4.30 29.90 41.81
C GLY A 614 5.06 29.95 40.47
N ILE A 615 4.66 30.83 39.56
CA ILE A 615 5.25 31.02 38.23
C ILE A 615 5.75 32.44 38.05
N SER A 616 6.69 32.68 37.12
CA SER A 616 7.13 34.03 36.78
C SER A 616 6.03 34.80 36.04
N SER A 617 6.04 36.13 36.16
CA SER A 617 5.14 37.02 35.39
C SER A 617 5.29 36.80 33.88
N GLU A 618 6.52 36.68 33.37
CA GLU A 618 6.79 36.34 31.96
C GLU A 618 6.13 35.01 31.54
N ARG A 619 6.10 34.01 32.42
CA ARG A 619 5.44 32.72 32.14
C ARG A 619 3.93 32.85 32.17
N LEU A 620 3.37 33.70 33.02
CA LEU A 620 1.95 34.03 33.08
C LEU A 620 1.51 34.72 31.76
N GLU A 621 2.26 35.73 31.31
CA GLU A 621 2.03 36.43 30.04
C GLU A 621 2.06 35.46 28.85
N ASN A 622 3.10 34.63 28.74
CA ASN A 622 3.20 33.59 27.71
C ASN A 622 2.02 32.59 27.76
N MET A 623 1.53 32.24 28.96
CA MET A 623 0.37 31.38 29.12
C MET A 623 -0.92 32.07 28.66
N ALA A 624 -1.09 33.35 28.97
CA ALA A 624 -2.22 34.15 28.53
C ALA A 624 -2.22 34.28 26.99
N GLU A 625 -1.09 34.68 26.39
CA GLU A 625 -0.95 34.76 24.92
C GLU A 625 -1.24 33.43 24.22
N ALA A 626 -0.72 32.32 24.74
CA ALA A 626 -0.96 31.00 24.17
C ALA A 626 -2.43 30.56 24.29
N LEU A 627 -3.14 31.00 25.33
CA LEU A 627 -4.57 30.74 25.53
C LEU A 627 -5.43 31.54 24.56
N PHE A 628 -5.12 32.82 24.36
CA PHE A 628 -5.85 33.69 23.43
C PHE A 628 -5.61 33.34 21.96
N ASN A 629 -4.44 32.79 21.63
CA ASN A 629 -4.12 32.28 20.29
C ASN A 629 -4.65 30.84 20.03
N ASN A 630 -5.51 30.29 20.90
CA ASN A 630 -6.02 28.93 20.76
C ASN A 630 -7.31 28.87 19.89
N PRO A 631 -7.27 28.24 18.69
CA PRO A 631 -8.44 28.16 17.81
C PRO A 631 -9.60 27.35 18.40
N ASP A 632 -9.32 26.37 19.27
CA ASP A 632 -10.35 25.56 19.94
C ASP A 632 -11.16 26.36 20.98
N MET A 633 -10.64 27.52 21.41
CA MET A 633 -11.20 28.35 22.47
C MET A 633 -11.86 29.64 21.95
N GLY A 634 -12.00 29.76 20.63
CA GLY A 634 -12.72 30.86 20.00
C GLY A 634 -11.85 31.77 19.14
N GLY A 635 -11.35 31.25 18.01
CA GLY A 635 -11.39 32.12 16.82
C GLY A 635 -12.78 32.76 16.70
N VAL A 636 -12.94 33.91 16.05
CA VAL A 636 -14.17 34.73 16.10
C VAL A 636 -14.48 35.35 17.47
N LEU A 637 -14.39 34.62 18.59
CA LEU A 637 -14.60 35.19 19.95
C LEU A 637 -13.44 36.11 20.35
N PHE A 638 -12.19 35.67 20.16
CA PHE A 638 -11.01 36.53 20.26
C PHE A 638 -11.09 37.67 19.22
N ASP A 639 -11.36 37.37 17.95
CA ASP A 639 -11.51 38.43 16.92
C ASP A 639 -12.61 39.47 17.26
N SER A 640 -13.59 39.09 18.10
CA SER A 640 -14.64 39.98 18.60
C SER A 640 -14.27 40.72 19.91
N MET A 641 -13.36 40.16 20.72
CA MET A 641 -12.90 40.73 21.99
C MET A 641 -11.59 41.53 21.88
N SER A 642 -10.75 41.21 20.88
CA SER A 642 -9.62 42.02 20.47
C SER A 642 -10.18 43.30 19.86
N LYS A 643 -10.11 44.43 20.60
CA LYS A 643 -10.27 45.74 19.99
C LYS A 643 -9.24 45.83 18.86
N LYS A 644 -9.70 45.74 17.61
CA LYS A 644 -8.85 46.10 16.47
C LYS A 644 -8.38 47.53 16.72
N GLU A 645 -7.10 47.70 16.98
CA GLU A 645 -6.48 49.01 16.95
C GLU A 645 -6.84 49.63 15.60
N LYS A 646 -7.46 50.81 15.66
CA LYS A 646 -7.75 51.61 14.47
C LYS A 646 -6.42 52.08 13.89
N GLY A 647 -5.89 51.31 12.96
CA GLY A 647 -4.79 51.67 12.07
C GLY A 647 -4.63 50.52 11.09
N THR A 648 -4.78 50.66 9.78
CA THR A 648 -4.78 51.82 8.88
C THR A 648 -5.74 51.48 7.73
N GLU A 649 -6.53 52.47 7.31
CA GLU A 649 -7.48 52.42 6.18
C GLU A 649 -8.41 51.19 6.14
N ASP A 650 -9.58 51.33 6.78
CA ASP A 650 -10.76 50.55 6.39
C ASP A 650 -10.98 50.73 4.87
N GLU A 651 -10.56 49.75 4.07
CA GLU A 651 -11.28 49.41 2.85
C GLU A 651 -12.73 49.19 3.29
N LYS A 652 -13.56 50.24 3.20
CA LYS A 652 -14.98 50.20 3.53
C LYS A 652 -15.58 48.99 2.81
N LYS A 653 -15.80 47.90 3.55
CA LYS A 653 -16.39 46.68 2.98
C LYS A 653 -17.81 47.04 2.51
N VAL A 654 -17.96 47.18 1.20
CA VAL A 654 -19.25 47.47 0.58
C VAL A 654 -20.03 46.17 0.48
N TYR A 655 -21.17 46.11 1.15
CA TYR A 655 -22.07 44.95 1.10
C TYR A 655 -23.15 45.17 0.05
N PHE A 656 -23.27 44.24 -0.90
CA PHE A 656 -24.36 44.23 -1.87
C PHE A 656 -25.47 43.29 -1.40
N LYS A 657 -26.65 43.84 -1.07
CA LYS A 657 -27.82 43.04 -0.68
C LYS A 657 -28.42 42.36 -1.91
N VAL A 658 -28.18 41.06 -2.05
CA VAL A 658 -28.64 40.26 -3.19
C VAL A 658 -30.17 40.08 -3.14
N SER A 659 -30.87 40.69 -4.09
CA SER A 659 -32.29 40.47 -4.37
C SER A 659 -32.56 40.74 -5.84
N GLU A 660 -33.62 40.17 -6.42
CA GLU A 660 -33.95 40.36 -7.85
C GLU A 660 -34.08 41.85 -8.22
N LYS A 661 -34.73 42.66 -7.35
CA LYS A 661 -34.86 44.11 -7.52
C LYS A 661 -33.51 44.84 -7.48
N ASN A 662 -32.65 44.53 -6.51
CA ASN A 662 -31.35 45.18 -6.37
C ASN A 662 -30.40 44.81 -7.51
N ILE A 663 -30.46 43.56 -7.98
CA ILE A 663 -29.70 43.12 -9.15
C ILE A 663 -30.17 43.88 -10.40
N ALA A 664 -31.48 44.07 -10.56
CA ALA A 664 -32.00 44.83 -11.69
C ALA A 664 -31.53 46.29 -11.67
N ILE A 665 -31.55 46.94 -10.50
CA ILE A 665 -31.04 48.31 -10.31
C ILE A 665 -29.53 48.37 -10.61
N ALA A 666 -28.75 47.43 -10.09
CA ALA A 666 -27.31 47.35 -10.35
C ALA A 666 -27.01 47.14 -11.84
N LEU A 667 -27.78 46.31 -12.56
CA LEU A 667 -27.64 46.10 -14.00
C LEU A 667 -27.97 47.36 -14.80
N LYS A 668 -28.99 48.13 -14.41
CA LYS A 668 -29.30 49.43 -15.04
C LYS A 668 -28.17 50.44 -14.80
N TYR A 669 -27.70 50.53 -13.57
CA TYR A 669 -26.66 51.48 -13.17
C TYR A 669 -25.29 51.13 -13.78
N ALA A 670 -24.94 49.84 -13.87
CA ALA A 670 -23.73 49.38 -14.55
C ALA A 670 -23.70 49.77 -16.04
N LYS A 671 -24.86 49.91 -16.69
CA LYS A 671 -25.00 50.29 -18.11
C LYS A 671 -25.09 51.81 -18.33
N LYS A 672 -25.81 52.54 -17.46
CA LYS A 672 -26.18 53.96 -17.68
C LYS A 672 -25.78 54.92 -16.55
N GLY A 673 -25.09 54.43 -15.52
CA GLY A 673 -24.64 55.23 -14.37
C GLY A 673 -23.62 56.31 -14.76
N LYS A 674 -23.66 57.42 -14.02
CA LYS A 674 -22.76 58.58 -14.20
C LYS A 674 -21.56 58.57 -13.25
N ASP A 675 -21.66 57.84 -12.12
CA ASP A 675 -20.58 57.68 -11.14
C ASP A 675 -19.76 56.44 -11.50
N ASP A 676 -18.49 56.64 -11.89
CA ASP A 676 -17.60 55.57 -12.34
C ASP A 676 -17.22 54.60 -11.23
N GLU A 677 -17.06 55.07 -9.99
CA GLU A 677 -16.72 54.23 -8.83
C GLU A 677 -17.91 53.32 -8.46
N LEU A 678 -19.13 53.88 -8.46
CA LEU A 678 -20.33 53.10 -8.19
C LEU A 678 -20.64 52.13 -9.34
N LYS A 679 -20.36 52.52 -10.58
CA LYS A 679 -20.53 51.67 -11.77
C LYS A 679 -19.60 50.46 -11.73
N GLU A 680 -18.33 50.65 -11.37
CA GLU A 680 -17.38 49.56 -11.16
C GLU A 680 -17.85 48.63 -10.05
N LYS A 681 -18.25 49.17 -8.88
CA LYS A 681 -18.81 48.36 -7.77
C LYS A 681 -20.04 47.55 -8.18
N CYS A 682 -20.94 48.12 -8.98
CA CYS A 682 -22.08 47.39 -9.53
C CYS A 682 -21.66 46.27 -10.49
N GLN A 683 -20.67 46.51 -11.37
CA GLN A 683 -20.14 45.50 -12.28
C GLN A 683 -19.47 44.34 -11.51
N THR A 684 -18.66 44.65 -10.49
CA THR A 684 -18.04 43.65 -9.61
C THR A 684 -19.09 42.83 -8.86
N ALA A 685 -20.15 43.47 -8.36
CA ALA A 685 -21.25 42.77 -7.69
C ALA A 685 -21.97 41.81 -8.64
N ILE A 686 -22.24 42.23 -9.89
CA ILE A 686 -22.87 41.40 -10.91
C ILE A 686 -21.96 40.22 -11.30
N ALA A 687 -20.66 40.46 -11.48
CA ALA A 687 -19.67 39.42 -11.78
C ALA A 687 -19.65 38.34 -10.68
N LYS A 688 -19.56 38.75 -9.42
CA LYS A 688 -19.59 37.83 -8.26
C LYS A 688 -20.91 37.05 -8.15
N ILE A 689 -22.05 37.65 -8.48
CA ILE A 689 -23.35 36.97 -8.53
C ILE A 689 -23.38 35.94 -9.68
N SER A 690 -22.75 36.26 -10.81
CA SER A 690 -22.64 35.36 -11.96
C SER A 690 -21.71 34.17 -11.72
N GLU A 691 -20.73 34.29 -10.83
CA GLU A 691 -19.86 33.20 -10.39
C GLU A 691 -20.49 32.33 -9.29
N GLY A 692 -21.54 32.85 -8.65
CA GLY A 692 -22.22 32.23 -7.51
C GLY A 692 -23.04 30.97 -7.81
N SER A 693 -23.77 30.53 -6.78
CA SER A 693 -24.62 29.34 -6.81
C SER A 693 -25.72 29.42 -7.88
N ILE A 694 -26.33 28.26 -8.20
CA ILE A 694 -27.42 28.16 -9.19
C ILE A 694 -28.57 29.12 -8.87
N LEU A 695 -28.88 29.33 -7.58
CA LEU A 695 -29.91 30.25 -7.12
C LEU A 695 -29.60 31.70 -7.54
N PHE A 696 -28.36 32.16 -7.35
CA PHE A 696 -27.95 33.53 -7.72
C PHE A 696 -27.95 33.74 -9.23
N LYS A 697 -27.55 32.74 -10.01
CA LYS A 697 -27.64 32.76 -11.48
C LYS A 697 -29.09 32.83 -11.97
N GLN A 698 -30.01 32.12 -11.32
CA GLN A 698 -31.45 32.20 -11.62
C GLN A 698 -32.02 33.59 -11.31
N MET A 699 -31.66 34.18 -10.16
CA MET A 699 -32.07 35.55 -9.80
C MET A 699 -31.51 36.59 -10.78
N LEU A 700 -30.25 36.44 -11.21
CA LEU A 700 -29.63 37.30 -12.23
C LEU A 700 -30.36 37.20 -13.58
N ARG A 701 -30.73 35.99 -14.01
CA ARG A 701 -31.48 35.78 -15.25
C ARG A 701 -32.86 36.42 -15.21
N LYS A 702 -33.60 36.25 -14.10
CA LYS A 702 -34.91 36.90 -13.90
C LYS A 702 -34.80 38.42 -13.90
N ALA A 703 -33.79 38.97 -13.23
CA ALA A 703 -33.53 40.41 -13.24
C ALA A 703 -33.19 40.93 -14.65
N HIS A 704 -32.49 40.15 -15.47
CA HIS A 704 -32.19 40.52 -16.86
C HIS A 704 -33.44 40.57 -17.74
N ILE A 705 -34.34 39.58 -17.56
CA ILE A 705 -35.64 39.53 -18.24
C ILE A 705 -36.51 40.73 -17.83
N ALA A 706 -36.58 41.03 -16.52
CA ALA A 706 -37.36 42.15 -16.01
C ALA A 706 -36.89 43.52 -16.56
N ILE A 707 -35.61 43.69 -16.86
CA ILE A 707 -35.08 44.92 -17.50
C ILE A 707 -35.43 44.97 -18.99
N GLN A 708 -35.51 43.82 -19.66
CA GLN A 708 -35.86 43.74 -21.07
C GLN A 708 -37.37 43.95 -21.31
N GLU A 709 -38.20 43.60 -20.33
CA GLU A 709 -39.66 43.74 -20.36
C GLU A 709 -40.16 45.11 -19.85
N GLU A 710 -39.29 45.98 -19.32
CA GLU A 710 -39.68 47.33 -18.91
C GLU A 710 -39.95 48.23 -20.13
N PRO A 711 -41.15 48.83 -20.26
CA PRO A 711 -41.44 49.78 -21.32
C PRO A 711 -40.57 51.03 -21.16
N LYS A 712 -40.03 51.54 -22.28
CA LYS A 712 -39.35 52.84 -22.34
C LYS A 712 -40.35 53.94 -21.99
N GLY A 713 -40.48 54.26 -20.71
CA GLY A 713 -41.37 55.31 -20.23
C GLY A 713 -40.92 55.88 -18.89
N GLU A 714 -40.75 57.20 -18.88
CA GLU A 714 -40.60 58.11 -17.73
C GLU A 714 -39.22 58.22 -17.06
N GLN A 715 -38.46 59.17 -17.60
CA GLN A 715 -37.58 60.03 -16.80
C GLN A 715 -38.43 60.81 -15.78
N LYS A 716 -38.19 60.60 -14.49
CA LYS A 716 -38.24 61.63 -13.44
C LYS A 716 -37.22 61.29 -12.37
#